data_AF-A0A7S0A537-F1
#
_entry.id   AF-A0A7S0A537-F1
#
_cell.length_a   1.000
_cell.length_b   1.000
_cell.length_c   1.000
_cell.angle_alpha   90.00
_cell.angle_beta   90.00
_cell.angle_gamma   90.00
#
_symmetry.space_group_name_H-M   'P 1'
#
loop_
_entity.id
_entity.type
_entity.pdbx_description
1 polymer ?
#
loop_
_entity_poly.entity_id
_entity_poly.type
_entity_poly.pdbx_seq_one_letter_code
_entity_poly.pdbx_strand_id
1 'polypeptide(L)'
;MSASRKSHKIVENQTVTPELLAVLSEFDADGDGISFEDMAAAAAKWKASQGNLGSFSLEAFPESLRDNLKAFDKDGDGSVGSAELAMAAKMYQDSLRDQKRLKIVVMVLCGVILLLFAGMFALSWTAIELTKEMRAGDGGVMKTPSGDLVAMAAAEEAVPLLDFPTLSMDVLKQAKDISFVNGPEVHYYVVGSIVQKFPTSGAGGIDVHITSTSGKEIVISAARTLSLDGQIVNTEGRRLSGSCARRLEGSPTLRQLSACGGGATLSMSSQSASGGGICSPMDTNADGFISAAESGAPADDLAAADTDNDGKVSLAECNVAYGGAETAPAPPPPPPTFSNGTREGIFNFPLKSTNLASAPKAKFWTVIPGTIEGTSNPDTPPVYGNDLTDPNAVHGAPYPKDGGVVHAGIGGSGGLNDAFAAKFGADGTFQAGWKSNHPGLDLANAVCVLPSGDIIVAGVAASTNGANNRALWKLTYNAAAGTLTQVWMAYSFGDMPTSNGGFEMCEVGASSLIFSGFVGKEDASGYAFKSYGNVDCLDSCSGHIMSIPISELEKSTPPAAGSWKTRDFPAMETAKAARELANGDIAVQFYRFGAGYDLAMVGPDLVTERWIWSTSADTGHEGTDMAVSKDQTEIIVSGHGKGTSENRPGQNVVFDGTYQGFMSAYRVSDGSKVWTKSYGAGGNPLLIFNECWGVTALTDGYILTCGTGIECDPGTCCRTASLKTGTKLANGLYPLEDKCDKGEGDDRPGAVARPPGKWNSMVIKTDKSGNLQWQRVDGTLAADGQSPAIASSAAEFSVSTDKGIFIQTDLDIGFGLLYLEY
;
A
#
# COMPACT_ATOMS: atom_id res chain seq x y z
N MET A 1 -57.18 -43.98 -18.04
CA MET A 1 -56.70 -43.97 -19.44
C MET A 1 -55.23 -43.62 -19.42
N SER A 2 -54.37 -44.64 -19.49
CA SER A 2 -52.90 -44.52 -19.52
C SER A 2 -52.43 -45.08 -20.86
N ALA A 3 -51.86 -44.23 -21.70
CA ALA A 3 -51.30 -44.61 -22.99
C ALA A 3 -49.78 -44.64 -22.87
N SER A 4 -49.25 -45.82 -22.56
CA SER A 4 -47.82 -46.13 -22.63
C SER A 4 -47.38 -46.16 -24.09
N ARG A 5 -46.50 -45.23 -24.48
CA ARG A 5 -45.76 -45.30 -25.74
C ARG A 5 -44.71 -46.40 -25.61
N LYS A 6 -44.92 -47.51 -26.31
CA LYS A 6 -43.88 -48.53 -26.56
C LYS A 6 -42.83 -47.94 -27.49
N SER A 7 -41.60 -47.75 -26.99
CA SER A 7 -40.42 -47.57 -27.83
C SER A 7 -40.13 -48.89 -28.55
N HIS A 8 -40.04 -48.84 -29.89
CA HIS A 8 -39.62 -49.98 -30.68
C HIS A 8 -38.12 -50.17 -30.51
N LYS A 9 -37.73 -51.21 -29.78
CA LYS A 9 -36.35 -51.75 -29.80
C LYS A 9 -36.09 -52.34 -31.19
N ILE A 10 -35.30 -51.63 -31.97
CA ILE A 10 -34.62 -52.17 -33.15
C ILE A 10 -33.50 -53.06 -32.60
N VAL A 11 -33.20 -54.18 -33.26
CA VAL A 11 -32.15 -55.16 -32.90
C VAL A 11 -32.63 -56.30 -32.00
N GLU A 12 -33.65 -57.01 -32.46
CA GLU A 12 -33.72 -58.47 -32.29
C GLU A 12 -33.54 -59.07 -33.69
N ASN A 13 -32.54 -59.92 -33.89
CA ASN A 13 -32.25 -60.71 -35.12
C ASN A 13 -31.39 -60.14 -36.26
N GLN A 14 -30.31 -59.40 -35.98
CA GLN A 14 -29.10 -59.54 -36.83
C GLN A 14 -27.85 -59.64 -35.97
N THR A 15 -26.97 -60.58 -36.31
CA THR A 15 -25.71 -60.89 -35.64
C THR A 15 -24.76 -59.69 -35.72
N VAL A 16 -24.89 -58.78 -34.74
CA VAL A 16 -23.85 -57.82 -34.42
C VAL A 16 -22.67 -58.61 -33.85
N THR A 17 -21.50 -58.50 -34.45
CA THR A 17 -20.32 -59.21 -33.94
C THR A 17 -19.95 -58.63 -32.56
N PRO A 18 -19.39 -59.44 -31.64
CA PRO A 18 -18.99 -58.96 -30.31
C PRO A 18 -18.04 -57.75 -30.38
N GLU A 19 -17.22 -57.66 -31.44
CA GLU A 19 -16.32 -56.53 -31.70
C GLU A 19 -17.09 -55.26 -32.05
N LEU A 20 -18.14 -55.35 -32.87
CA LEU A 20 -18.98 -54.19 -33.20
C LEU A 20 -19.84 -53.77 -32.00
N LEU A 21 -20.27 -54.72 -31.17
CA LEU A 21 -21.00 -54.43 -29.93
C LEU A 21 -20.11 -53.71 -28.91
N ALA A 22 -18.84 -54.09 -28.81
CA ALA A 22 -17.86 -53.43 -27.94
C ALA A 22 -17.59 -51.99 -28.36
N VAL A 23 -17.41 -51.74 -29.67
CA VAL A 23 -17.21 -50.37 -30.19
C VAL A 23 -18.45 -49.51 -29.98
N LEU A 24 -19.65 -50.08 -30.19
CA LEU A 24 -20.89 -49.32 -30.00
C LEU A 24 -21.11 -48.99 -28.51
N SER A 25 -20.77 -49.87 -27.58
CA SER A 25 -20.95 -49.64 -26.13
C SER A 25 -20.22 -48.42 -25.56
N GLU A 26 -19.18 -47.92 -26.25
CA GLU A 26 -18.49 -46.67 -25.87
C GLU A 26 -19.31 -45.40 -26.14
N PHE A 27 -20.39 -45.52 -26.93
CA PHE A 27 -21.29 -44.42 -27.27
C PHE A 27 -22.59 -44.41 -26.44
N ASP A 28 -22.79 -45.42 -25.58
CA ASP A 28 -23.93 -45.54 -24.66
C ASP A 28 -23.64 -44.73 -23.38
N ALA A 29 -23.78 -43.40 -23.47
CA ALA A 29 -23.30 -42.48 -22.44
C ALA A 29 -24.12 -42.52 -21.14
N ASP A 30 -25.38 -42.97 -21.19
CA ASP A 30 -26.28 -43.08 -20.05
C ASP A 30 -26.58 -44.52 -19.63
N GLY A 31 -26.12 -45.51 -20.40
CA GLY A 31 -26.13 -46.93 -20.05
C GLY A 31 -27.50 -47.59 -20.23
N ASP A 32 -28.40 -46.99 -21.01
CA ASP A 32 -29.73 -47.52 -21.28
C ASP A 32 -29.81 -48.41 -22.56
N GLY A 33 -28.68 -48.51 -23.27
CA GLY A 33 -28.49 -49.27 -24.49
C GLY A 33 -28.63 -48.40 -25.74
N ILE A 34 -27.63 -48.44 -26.63
CA ILE A 34 -27.51 -47.67 -27.88
C ILE A 34 -28.85 -47.14 -28.44
N SER A 35 -29.14 -45.88 -28.14
CA SER A 35 -30.32 -45.19 -28.66
C SER A 35 -30.04 -44.63 -30.06
N PHE A 36 -31.11 -44.18 -30.74
CA PHE A 36 -30.96 -43.49 -32.03
C PHE A 36 -30.27 -42.13 -31.85
N GLU A 37 -30.42 -41.49 -30.68
CA GLU A 37 -29.69 -40.27 -30.33
C GLU A 37 -28.19 -40.54 -30.18
N ASP A 38 -27.77 -41.66 -29.59
CA ASP A 38 -26.35 -42.02 -29.46
C ASP A 38 -25.70 -42.29 -30.82
N MET A 39 -26.43 -42.98 -31.71
CA MET A 39 -26.00 -43.20 -33.09
C MET A 39 -25.92 -41.89 -33.89
N ALA A 40 -26.86 -40.96 -33.68
CA ALA A 40 -26.83 -39.65 -34.30
C ALA A 40 -25.65 -38.79 -33.80
N ALA A 41 -25.34 -38.87 -32.50
CA ALA A 41 -24.18 -38.20 -31.89
C ALA A 41 -22.85 -38.79 -32.40
N ALA A 42 -22.76 -40.12 -32.52
CA ALA A 42 -21.60 -40.80 -33.09
C ALA A 42 -21.39 -40.43 -34.57
N ALA A 43 -22.47 -40.39 -35.36
CA ALA A 43 -22.43 -39.98 -36.76
C ALA A 43 -22.08 -38.49 -36.93
N ALA A 44 -22.54 -37.61 -36.02
CA ALA A 44 -22.17 -36.21 -36.01
C ALA A 44 -20.68 -36.01 -35.66
N LYS A 45 -20.16 -36.75 -34.69
CA LYS A 45 -18.73 -36.77 -34.33
C LYS A 45 -17.85 -37.31 -35.46
N TRP A 46 -18.29 -38.39 -36.14
CA TRP A 46 -17.62 -38.95 -37.32
C TRP A 46 -17.61 -37.98 -38.52
N LYS A 47 -18.72 -37.28 -38.74
CA LYS A 47 -18.82 -36.27 -39.79
C LYS A 47 -17.95 -35.05 -39.50
N ALA A 48 -17.80 -34.68 -38.23
CA ALA A 48 -16.92 -33.60 -37.78
C ALA A 48 -15.41 -33.96 -37.91
N SER A 49 -15.03 -35.24 -37.79
CA SER A 49 -13.64 -35.68 -37.97
C SER A 49 -13.24 -35.93 -39.43
N GLN A 50 -14.15 -35.72 -40.40
CA GLN A 50 -13.96 -35.99 -41.83
C GLN A 50 -13.39 -37.40 -42.14
N GLY A 51 -13.55 -38.37 -41.24
CA GLY A 51 -13.07 -39.75 -41.43
C GLY A 51 -11.56 -39.95 -41.30
N ASN A 52 -10.78 -38.96 -40.80
CA ASN A 52 -9.34 -39.15 -40.57
C ASN A 52 -9.08 -39.52 -39.10
N LEU A 53 -8.64 -40.76 -38.84
CA LEU A 53 -8.40 -41.29 -37.49
C LEU A 53 -7.06 -40.83 -36.88
N GLY A 54 -6.24 -40.10 -37.63
CA GLY A 54 -4.88 -39.69 -37.22
C GLY A 54 -4.78 -38.36 -36.47
N SER A 55 -5.79 -37.49 -36.60
CA SER A 55 -5.84 -36.19 -35.95
C SER A 55 -7.28 -35.69 -35.84
N PHE A 56 -7.53 -34.80 -34.87
CA PHE A 56 -8.80 -34.08 -34.78
C PHE A 56 -8.54 -32.57 -34.75
N SER A 57 -9.34 -31.81 -35.50
CA SER A 57 -9.27 -30.36 -35.52
C SER A 57 -9.80 -29.79 -34.20
N LEU A 58 -9.07 -28.84 -33.61
CA LEU A 58 -9.48 -28.14 -32.41
C LEU A 58 -10.75 -27.33 -32.63
N GLU A 59 -10.99 -26.84 -33.85
CA GLU A 59 -12.17 -26.04 -34.19
C GLU A 59 -13.49 -26.79 -33.99
N ALA A 60 -13.46 -28.12 -34.02
CA ALA A 60 -14.61 -28.98 -33.78
C ALA A 60 -15.05 -29.05 -32.30
N PHE A 61 -14.26 -28.48 -31.37
CA PHE A 61 -14.54 -28.48 -29.94
C PHE A 61 -15.02 -27.11 -29.44
N PRO A 62 -15.84 -27.05 -28.37
CA PRO A 62 -16.25 -25.80 -27.72
C PRO A 62 -15.04 -24.97 -27.26
N GLU A 63 -15.19 -23.65 -27.23
CA GLU A 63 -14.11 -22.70 -26.93
C GLU A 63 -13.39 -22.98 -25.59
N SER A 64 -14.13 -23.37 -24.56
CA SER A 64 -13.59 -23.76 -23.25
C SER A 64 -12.69 -25.00 -23.28
N LEU A 65 -12.87 -25.87 -24.27
CA LEU A 65 -12.05 -27.08 -24.47
C LEU A 65 -10.88 -26.81 -25.42
N ARG A 66 -11.04 -25.89 -26.37
CA ARG A 66 -9.96 -25.50 -27.30
C ARG A 66 -8.76 -24.95 -26.57
N ASP A 67 -8.95 -24.09 -25.58
CA ASP A 67 -7.82 -23.49 -24.84
C ASP A 67 -7.00 -24.55 -24.08
N ASN A 68 -7.68 -25.57 -23.53
CA ASN A 68 -7.03 -26.67 -22.82
C ASN A 68 -6.33 -27.65 -23.77
N LEU A 69 -6.92 -27.89 -24.95
CA LEU A 69 -6.37 -28.82 -25.94
C LEU A 69 -5.25 -28.19 -26.78
N LYS A 70 -5.21 -26.86 -26.91
CA LYS A 70 -4.15 -26.11 -27.58
C LYS A 70 -2.78 -26.30 -26.92
N ALA A 71 -2.73 -26.69 -25.64
CA ALA A 71 -1.48 -27.05 -24.97
C ALA A 71 -0.84 -28.34 -25.53
N PHE A 72 -1.62 -29.17 -26.23
CA PHE A 72 -1.17 -30.41 -26.85
C PHE A 72 -0.84 -30.26 -28.34
N ASP A 73 -1.34 -29.22 -29.02
CA ASP A 73 -0.96 -28.83 -30.39
C ASP A 73 0.41 -28.12 -30.35
N LYS A 74 1.48 -28.87 -30.57
CA LYS A 74 2.87 -28.43 -30.42
C LYS A 74 3.40 -27.72 -31.65
N ASP A 75 2.91 -28.07 -32.83
CA ASP A 75 3.33 -27.44 -34.08
C ASP A 75 2.43 -26.27 -34.51
N GLY A 76 1.30 -26.06 -33.82
CA GLY A 76 0.40 -24.94 -34.00
C GLY A 76 -0.47 -25.08 -35.23
N ASP A 77 -0.69 -26.31 -35.71
CA ASP A 77 -1.44 -26.59 -36.94
C ASP A 77 -2.97 -26.54 -36.75
N GLY A 78 -3.44 -26.33 -35.52
CA GLY A 78 -4.86 -26.24 -35.18
C GLY A 78 -5.54 -27.60 -35.04
N SER A 79 -4.76 -28.68 -34.99
CA SER A 79 -5.21 -30.05 -34.74
C SER A 79 -4.35 -30.72 -33.68
N VAL A 80 -4.81 -31.85 -33.14
CA VAL A 80 -3.98 -32.69 -32.26
C VAL A 80 -3.84 -34.06 -32.91
N GLY A 81 -2.61 -34.37 -33.29
CA GLY A 81 -2.25 -35.63 -33.92
C GLY A 81 -1.97 -36.76 -32.92
N SER A 82 -1.99 -38.01 -33.40
CA SER A 82 -1.67 -39.19 -32.57
C SER A 82 -0.29 -39.13 -31.91
N ALA A 83 0.69 -38.46 -32.54
CA ALA A 83 2.04 -38.29 -31.99
C ALA A 83 2.06 -37.32 -30.79
N GLU A 84 1.27 -36.26 -30.84
CA GLU A 84 1.16 -35.25 -29.80
C GLU A 84 0.34 -35.77 -28.61
N LEU A 85 -0.73 -36.52 -28.89
CA LEU A 85 -1.51 -37.21 -27.88
C LEU A 85 -0.67 -38.26 -27.14
N ALA A 86 0.19 -38.99 -27.85
CA ALA A 86 1.13 -39.94 -27.25
C ALA A 86 2.18 -39.23 -26.38
N MET A 87 2.64 -38.04 -26.78
CA MET A 87 3.53 -37.21 -25.97
C MET A 87 2.83 -36.70 -24.71
N ALA A 88 1.59 -36.25 -24.82
CA ALA A 88 0.77 -35.83 -23.68
C ALA A 88 0.55 -36.97 -22.66
N ALA A 89 0.23 -38.17 -23.15
CA ALA A 89 0.09 -39.36 -22.31
C ALA A 89 1.40 -39.73 -21.60
N LYS A 90 2.55 -39.61 -22.29
CA LYS A 90 3.87 -39.82 -21.69
C LYS A 90 4.18 -38.78 -20.62
N MET A 91 3.93 -37.50 -20.88
CA MET A 91 4.12 -36.41 -19.91
C MET A 91 3.24 -36.60 -18.66
N TYR A 92 2.00 -37.05 -18.84
CA TYR A 92 1.11 -37.36 -17.72
C TYR A 92 1.61 -38.56 -16.90
N GLN A 93 2.08 -39.63 -17.54
CA GLN A 93 2.67 -40.78 -16.85
C GLN A 93 3.96 -40.41 -16.09
N ASP A 94 4.80 -39.58 -16.67
CA ASP A 94 6.02 -39.09 -16.03
C ASP A 94 5.68 -38.17 -14.83
N SER A 95 4.67 -37.30 -14.97
CA SER A 95 4.15 -36.49 -13.85
C SER A 95 3.66 -37.33 -12.67
N LEU A 96 2.90 -38.41 -12.92
CA LEU A 96 2.46 -39.33 -11.87
C LEU A 96 3.63 -40.08 -11.21
N ARG A 97 4.69 -40.39 -11.96
CA ARG A 97 5.91 -41.02 -11.43
C ARG A 97 6.69 -40.03 -10.55
N ASP A 98 6.78 -38.78 -10.96
CA ASP A 98 7.46 -37.73 -10.21
C ASP A 98 6.70 -37.35 -8.94
N GLN A 99 5.36 -37.30 -8.97
CA GLN A 99 4.54 -37.13 -7.76
C GLN A 99 4.78 -38.26 -6.74
N LYS A 100 4.94 -39.51 -7.20
CA LYS A 100 5.28 -40.64 -6.29
C LYS A 100 6.69 -40.49 -5.71
N ARG A 101 7.68 -40.10 -6.52
CA ARG A 101 9.06 -39.85 -6.04
C ARG A 101 9.11 -38.70 -5.05
N LEU A 102 8.41 -37.60 -5.33
CA LEU A 102 8.36 -36.44 -4.46
C LEU A 102 7.73 -36.79 -3.11
N LYS A 103 6.63 -37.56 -3.08
CA LYS A 103 6.04 -38.05 -1.82
C LYS A 103 7.02 -38.87 -0.99
N ILE A 104 7.83 -39.73 -1.61
CA ILE A 104 8.85 -40.52 -0.91
C ILE A 104 9.95 -39.60 -0.34
N VAL A 105 10.44 -38.65 -1.14
CA VAL A 105 11.45 -37.67 -0.71
C VAL A 105 10.94 -36.86 0.48
N VAL A 106 9.71 -36.35 0.43
CA VAL A 106 9.09 -35.59 1.52
C VAL A 106 8.99 -36.44 2.79
N MET A 107 8.56 -37.71 2.70
CA MET A 107 8.51 -38.59 3.87
C MET A 107 9.90 -38.83 4.49
N VAL A 108 10.94 -39.01 3.67
CA VAL A 108 12.32 -39.13 4.16
C VAL A 108 12.78 -37.84 4.84
N LEU A 109 12.48 -36.69 4.24
CA LEU A 109 12.87 -35.38 4.79
C LEU A 109 12.19 -35.10 6.14
N CYS A 110 10.89 -35.40 6.27
CA CYS A 110 10.18 -35.34 7.54
C CYS A 110 10.82 -36.25 8.60
N GLY A 111 11.27 -37.45 8.21
CA GLY A 111 12.01 -38.34 9.10
C GLY A 111 13.33 -37.75 9.60
N VAL A 112 14.09 -37.10 8.71
CA VAL A 112 15.34 -36.42 9.06
C VAL A 112 15.07 -35.25 10.00
N ILE A 113 14.04 -34.45 9.75
CA ILE A 113 13.66 -33.33 10.62
C ILE A 113 13.29 -33.80 12.02
N LEU A 114 12.50 -34.88 12.14
CA LEU A 114 12.17 -35.46 13.45
C LEU A 114 13.41 -35.96 14.19
N LEU A 115 14.39 -36.53 13.48
CA LEU A 115 15.66 -36.97 14.06
C LEU A 115 16.52 -35.78 14.54
N LEU A 116 16.54 -34.68 13.77
CA LEU A 116 17.22 -33.45 14.17
C LEU A 116 16.57 -32.82 15.42
N PHE A 117 15.24 -32.77 15.49
CA PHE A 117 14.53 -32.30 16.68
C PHE A 117 14.81 -33.16 17.91
N ALA A 118 14.84 -34.49 17.76
CA ALA A 118 15.23 -35.39 18.84
C ALA A 118 16.67 -35.13 19.31
N GLY A 119 17.60 -34.87 18.38
CA GLY A 119 18.98 -34.49 18.69
C GLY A 119 19.10 -33.15 19.43
N MET A 120 18.41 -32.11 18.95
CA MET A 120 18.37 -30.81 19.62
C MET A 120 17.75 -30.90 21.01
N PHE A 121 16.70 -31.71 21.18
CA PHE A 121 16.08 -31.95 22.48
C PHE A 121 17.05 -32.66 23.44
N ALA A 122 17.76 -33.69 22.98
CA ALA A 122 18.75 -34.41 23.79
C ALA A 122 19.92 -33.50 24.23
N LEU A 123 20.41 -32.65 23.33
CA LEU A 123 21.44 -31.67 23.65
C LEU A 123 20.93 -30.62 24.64
N SER A 124 19.72 -30.09 24.45
CA SER A 124 19.11 -29.11 25.34
C SER A 124 18.89 -29.68 26.74
N TRP A 125 18.40 -30.93 26.82
CA TRP A 125 18.26 -31.65 28.08
C TRP A 125 19.61 -31.80 28.81
N THR A 126 20.66 -32.18 28.07
CA THR A 126 22.02 -32.32 28.62
C THR A 126 22.57 -30.98 29.10
N ALA A 127 22.35 -29.90 28.33
CA ALA A 127 22.78 -28.55 28.68
C ALA A 127 22.07 -28.04 29.94
N ILE A 128 20.76 -28.28 30.07
CA ILE A 128 19.98 -27.94 31.27
C ILE A 128 20.60 -28.60 32.51
N GLU A 129 20.96 -29.87 32.41
CA GLU A 129 21.54 -30.59 33.55
C GLU A 129 22.94 -30.09 33.90
N LEU A 130 23.75 -29.71 32.91
CA LEU A 130 25.04 -29.05 33.14
C LEU A 130 24.88 -27.67 33.79
N THR A 131 23.87 -26.89 33.39
CA THR A 131 23.64 -25.54 33.97
C THR A 131 23.13 -25.56 35.41
N LYS A 132 22.40 -26.60 35.83
CA LYS A 132 21.97 -26.74 37.24
C LYS A 132 23.13 -26.89 38.22
N GLU A 133 24.26 -27.42 37.72
CA GLU A 133 25.49 -27.63 38.48
C GLU A 133 26.40 -26.38 38.51
N MET A 134 26.10 -25.35 37.71
CA MET A 134 26.83 -24.07 37.71
C MET A 134 26.18 -23.07 38.68
N ARG A 135 26.54 -23.14 39.96
CA ARG A 135 26.13 -22.14 40.97
C ARG A 135 27.25 -21.12 41.21
N ALA A 136 26.88 -19.86 41.40
CA ALA A 136 27.80 -18.87 41.95
C ALA A 136 28.13 -19.26 43.40
N GLY A 137 29.39 -19.55 43.69
CA GLY A 137 29.85 -19.73 45.07
C GLY A 137 29.85 -18.39 45.81
N ASP A 138 29.92 -18.43 47.14
CA ASP A 138 29.81 -17.27 48.06
C ASP A 138 30.84 -16.14 47.83
N GLY A 139 31.79 -16.31 46.90
CA GLY A 139 32.81 -15.32 46.52
C GLY A 139 32.57 -14.59 45.20
N GLY A 140 31.42 -14.76 44.53
CA GLY A 140 31.13 -14.06 43.27
C GLY A 140 31.92 -14.57 42.05
N VAL A 141 32.53 -15.77 42.16
CA VAL A 141 33.27 -16.41 41.07
C VAL A 141 32.58 -17.73 40.70
N MET A 142 32.34 -17.95 39.41
CA MET A 142 31.78 -19.21 38.91
C MET A 142 32.84 -20.31 38.95
N LYS A 143 32.47 -21.45 39.52
CA LYS A 143 33.31 -22.65 39.60
C LYS A 143 32.62 -23.81 38.89
N THR A 144 33.40 -24.69 38.28
CA THR A 144 32.91 -25.98 37.78
C THR A 144 32.56 -26.90 38.95
N PRO A 145 31.84 -28.01 38.73
CA PRO A 145 31.58 -29.02 39.78
C PRO A 145 32.85 -29.67 40.33
N SER A 146 33.97 -29.64 39.59
CA SER A 146 35.30 -30.07 40.04
C SER A 146 36.01 -29.03 40.93
N GLY A 147 35.46 -27.83 41.07
CA GLY A 147 36.04 -26.72 41.85
C GLY A 147 36.96 -25.80 41.06
N ASP A 148 37.11 -26.01 39.75
CA ASP A 148 37.96 -25.20 38.87
C ASP A 148 37.27 -23.88 38.51
N LEU A 149 38.07 -22.83 38.28
CA LEU A 149 37.54 -21.51 37.91
C LEU A 149 37.03 -21.51 36.47
N VAL A 150 35.81 -21.04 36.25
CA VAL A 150 35.22 -20.89 34.92
C VAL A 150 35.62 -19.53 34.37
N ALA A 151 36.44 -19.51 33.31
CA ALA A 151 36.73 -18.29 32.56
C ALA A 151 35.53 -17.99 31.64
N MET A 152 34.82 -16.89 31.90
CA MET A 152 33.85 -16.37 30.94
C MET A 152 34.59 -15.59 29.85
N ALA A 153 34.28 -15.87 28.59
CA ALA A 153 34.81 -15.08 27.49
C ALA A 153 34.32 -13.63 27.63
N ALA A 154 35.24 -12.66 27.54
CA ALA A 154 34.89 -11.25 27.50
C ALA A 154 34.14 -10.96 26.19
N ALA A 155 33.06 -10.18 26.26
CA ALA A 155 32.39 -9.68 25.08
C ALA A 155 33.40 -8.83 24.27
N GLU A 156 33.51 -9.10 22.97
CA GLU A 156 34.36 -8.35 22.06
C GLU A 156 33.50 -7.30 21.36
N GLU A 157 33.96 -6.05 21.37
CA GLU A 157 33.29 -4.91 20.75
C GLU A 157 34.20 -4.35 19.65
N ALA A 158 33.67 -4.12 18.45
CA ALA A 158 34.42 -3.57 17.33
C ALA A 158 34.37 -2.03 17.36
N VAL A 159 35.53 -1.38 17.36
CA VAL A 159 35.64 0.08 17.38
C VAL A 159 36.31 0.58 16.09
N PRO A 160 35.80 1.65 15.44
CA PRO A 160 36.43 2.19 14.23
C PRO A 160 37.86 2.66 14.51
N LEU A 161 38.81 2.26 13.64
CA LEU A 161 40.23 2.62 13.77
C LEU A 161 40.46 4.13 13.88
N LEU A 162 39.68 4.94 13.15
CA LEU A 162 39.84 6.40 13.14
C LEU A 162 39.42 7.07 14.46
N ASP A 163 38.73 6.37 15.34
CA ASP A 163 38.31 6.89 16.64
C ASP A 163 39.30 6.54 17.77
N PHE A 164 40.31 5.70 17.50
CA PHE A 164 41.34 5.32 18.47
C PHE A 164 42.00 6.52 19.20
N PRO A 165 42.29 7.67 18.54
CA PRO A 165 42.78 8.88 19.21
C PRO A 165 41.90 9.42 20.33
N THR A 166 40.60 9.10 20.31
CA THR A 166 39.61 9.57 21.29
C THR A 166 39.39 8.58 22.44
N LEU A 167 39.89 7.34 22.30
CA LEU A 167 39.71 6.28 23.29
C LEU A 167 40.67 6.45 24.46
N SER A 168 40.21 6.03 25.64
CA SER A 168 41.07 5.96 26.81
C SER A 168 42.10 4.83 26.65
N MET A 169 43.24 4.97 27.33
CA MET A 169 44.30 3.95 27.30
C MET A 169 43.82 2.58 27.83
N ASP A 170 42.83 2.55 28.73
CA ASP A 170 42.29 1.29 29.25
C ASP A 170 41.42 0.54 28.25
N VAL A 171 40.77 1.26 27.33
CA VAL A 171 40.07 0.66 26.18
C VAL A 171 41.08 0.21 25.13
N LEU A 172 42.07 1.06 24.79
CA LEU A 172 43.09 0.72 23.79
C LEU A 172 43.89 -0.53 24.18
N LYS A 173 44.23 -0.72 25.45
CA LYS A 173 44.91 -1.94 25.94
C LYS A 173 44.16 -3.24 25.66
N GLN A 174 42.85 -3.17 25.42
CA GLN A 174 42.01 -4.33 25.15
C GLN A 174 41.96 -4.69 23.66
N ALA A 175 42.48 -3.82 22.78
CA ALA A 175 42.55 -4.10 21.35
C ALA A 175 43.50 -5.28 21.06
N LYS A 176 42.96 -6.36 20.50
CA LYS A 176 43.72 -7.60 20.18
C LYS A 176 44.19 -7.62 18.73
N ASP A 177 43.33 -7.20 17.82
CA ASP A 177 43.59 -7.16 16.39
C ASP A 177 43.02 -5.88 15.77
N ILE A 178 43.50 -5.57 14.58
CA ILE A 178 43.05 -4.45 13.76
C ILE A 178 42.91 -4.93 12.32
N SER A 179 41.89 -4.43 11.62
CA SER A 179 41.74 -4.66 10.19
C SER A 179 41.24 -3.43 9.45
N PHE A 180 41.70 -3.26 8.22
CA PHE A 180 41.25 -2.19 7.33
C PHE A 180 41.45 -2.55 5.86
N VAL A 181 40.74 -1.86 4.98
CA VAL A 181 40.83 -2.04 3.53
C VAL A 181 41.66 -0.90 2.92
N ASN A 182 42.57 -1.22 2.02
CA ASN A 182 43.38 -0.27 1.26
C ASN A 182 43.35 -0.66 -0.22
N GLY A 183 42.51 -0.01 -1.01
CA GLY A 183 42.27 -0.43 -2.40
C GLY A 183 41.63 -1.83 -2.45
N PRO A 184 42.18 -2.79 -3.21
CA PRO A 184 41.66 -4.17 -3.26
C PRO A 184 42.16 -5.07 -2.13
N GLU A 185 43.06 -4.58 -1.26
CA GLU A 185 43.71 -5.38 -0.23
C GLU A 185 43.04 -5.19 1.13
N VAL A 186 42.81 -6.30 1.86
CA VAL A 186 42.38 -6.30 3.25
C VAL A 186 43.61 -6.57 4.12
N HIS A 187 43.92 -5.61 4.99
CA HIS A 187 45.02 -5.71 5.95
C HIS A 187 44.46 -6.19 7.29
N TYR A 188 45.11 -7.19 7.88
CA TYR A 188 44.78 -7.72 9.21
C TYR A 188 46.07 -7.84 10.03
N TYR A 189 46.07 -7.29 11.24
CA TYR A 189 47.22 -7.32 12.14
C TYR A 189 46.81 -7.65 13.56
N VAL A 190 47.58 -8.50 14.23
CA VAL A 190 47.49 -8.68 15.68
C VAL A 190 48.30 -7.57 16.35
N VAL A 191 47.70 -6.89 17.33
CA VAL A 191 48.32 -5.80 18.08
C VAL A 191 49.47 -6.35 18.92
N GLY A 192 50.68 -5.82 18.72
CA GLY A 192 51.85 -6.12 19.54
C GLY A 192 52.06 -5.08 20.64
N SER A 193 52.00 -3.79 20.31
CA SER A 193 52.05 -2.69 21.27
C SER A 193 51.24 -1.48 20.81
N ILE A 194 50.82 -0.64 21.76
CA ILE A 194 50.13 0.62 21.50
C ILE A 194 50.83 1.74 22.28
N VAL A 195 51.07 2.86 21.64
CA VAL A 195 51.68 4.07 22.21
C VAL A 195 50.85 5.29 21.83
N GLN A 196 50.34 6.01 22.81
CA GLN A 196 49.77 7.35 22.59
C GLN A 196 50.90 8.39 22.65
N LYS A 197 51.06 9.17 21.58
CA LYS A 197 51.98 10.30 21.54
C LYS A 197 51.21 11.60 21.70
N PHE A 198 51.58 12.33 22.76
CA PHE A 198 51.07 13.67 23.01
C PHE A 198 51.93 14.70 22.27
N PRO A 199 51.33 15.76 21.71
CA PRO A 199 52.09 16.79 21.00
C PRO A 199 52.96 17.59 21.96
N THR A 200 54.21 17.79 21.58
CA THR A 200 55.21 18.54 22.36
C THR A 200 54.90 20.04 22.48
N SER A 201 54.06 20.59 21.61
CA SER A 201 53.72 22.02 21.57
C SER A 201 52.43 22.39 22.33
N GLY A 202 51.73 21.43 22.96
CA GLY A 202 50.44 21.66 23.61
C GLY A 202 49.28 22.03 22.66
N ALA A 203 49.56 22.17 21.36
CA ALA A 203 48.61 22.45 20.30
C ALA A 203 48.67 21.31 19.27
N GLY A 204 47.87 20.28 19.50
CA GLY A 204 47.68 19.10 18.66
C GLY A 204 46.85 18.06 19.40
N GLY A 205 46.16 17.16 18.70
CA GLY A 205 45.51 16.01 19.35
C GLY A 205 46.50 14.87 19.59
N ILE A 206 46.01 13.76 20.15
CA ILE A 206 46.80 12.57 20.46
C ILE A 206 46.93 11.69 19.22
N ASP A 207 48.14 11.27 18.89
CA ASP A 207 48.37 10.25 17.86
C ASP A 207 48.50 8.87 18.51
N VAL A 208 47.89 7.85 17.90
CA VAL A 208 47.97 6.46 18.37
C VAL A 208 48.88 5.67 17.43
N HIS A 209 50.01 5.21 17.95
CA HIS A 209 50.94 4.31 17.26
C HIS A 209 50.68 2.89 17.71
N ILE A 210 50.40 2.00 16.75
CA ILE A 210 50.20 0.58 16.97
C ILE A 210 51.34 -0.15 16.27
N THR A 211 52.10 -0.96 16.99
CA THR A 211 53.07 -1.89 16.37
C THR A 211 52.44 -3.27 16.35
N SER A 212 52.28 -3.87 15.18
CA SER A 212 51.80 -5.24 15.05
C SER A 212 52.83 -6.24 15.54
N THR A 213 52.40 -7.46 15.85
CA THR A 213 53.32 -8.59 16.12
C THR A 213 54.20 -8.95 14.93
N SER A 214 53.79 -8.58 13.71
CA SER A 214 54.59 -8.70 12.47
C SER A 214 55.57 -7.55 12.25
N GLY A 215 55.67 -6.59 13.19
CA GLY A 215 56.61 -5.47 13.14
C GLY A 215 56.15 -4.31 12.24
N LYS A 216 54.88 -4.25 11.86
CA LYS A 216 54.30 -3.17 11.07
C LYS A 216 53.85 -2.04 11.98
N GLU A 217 54.12 -0.80 11.58
CA GLU A 217 53.67 0.39 12.33
C GLU A 217 52.40 0.95 11.69
N ILE A 218 51.30 0.97 12.44
CA ILE A 218 50.06 1.68 12.07
C ILE A 218 49.99 2.94 12.93
N VAL A 219 49.88 4.10 12.30
CA VAL A 219 49.69 5.38 13.02
C VAL A 219 48.34 5.95 12.67
N ILE A 220 47.52 6.20 13.69
CA ILE A 220 46.24 6.88 13.56
C ILE A 220 46.41 8.26 14.18
N SER A 221 46.40 9.29 13.34
CA SER A 221 46.61 10.66 13.81
C SER A 221 45.35 11.26 14.40
N ALA A 222 45.51 12.28 15.23
CA ALA A 222 44.40 13.11 15.69
C ALA A 222 43.61 13.79 14.57
N ALA A 223 44.21 13.93 13.39
CA ALA A 223 43.55 14.44 12.18
C ALA A 223 42.72 13.35 11.45
N ARG A 224 42.51 12.19 12.09
CA ARG A 224 41.80 11.02 11.54
C ARG A 224 42.43 10.50 10.25
N THR A 225 43.77 10.54 10.16
CA THR A 225 44.50 9.87 9.07
C THR A 225 45.12 8.57 9.57
N LEU A 226 45.02 7.52 8.77
CA LEU A 226 45.71 6.25 9.01
C LEU A 226 46.96 6.17 8.13
N SER A 227 48.08 5.74 8.70
CA SER A 227 49.27 5.39 7.92
C SER A 227 49.80 4.02 8.31
N LEU A 228 50.35 3.30 7.34
CA LEU A 228 50.99 1.99 7.49
C LEU A 228 52.44 2.13 7.06
N ASP A 229 53.38 1.85 7.97
CA ASP A 229 54.82 2.02 7.80
C ASP A 229 55.20 3.41 7.24
N GLY A 230 54.51 4.45 7.73
CA GLY A 230 54.71 5.85 7.32
C GLY A 230 54.06 6.24 5.98
N GLN A 231 53.42 5.32 5.26
CA GLN A 231 52.61 5.64 4.08
C GLN A 231 51.17 5.90 4.48
N ILE A 232 50.61 7.05 4.11
CA ILE A 232 49.20 7.36 4.34
C ILE A 232 48.36 6.36 3.56
N VAL A 233 47.51 5.64 4.29
CA VAL A 233 46.55 4.69 3.73
C VAL A 233 45.24 5.43 3.56
N ASN A 234 44.68 5.35 2.36
CA ASN A 234 43.38 5.97 2.12
C ASN A 234 42.28 5.04 2.63
N THR A 235 41.87 5.26 3.88
CA THR A 235 40.78 4.50 4.51
C THR A 235 39.40 5.05 4.14
N GLU A 236 39.33 6.16 3.41
CA GLU A 236 38.10 6.71 2.85
C GLU A 236 38.14 6.60 1.31
N GLY A 237 37.05 6.24 0.67
CA GLY A 237 36.86 6.38 -0.79
C GLY A 237 36.91 7.83 -1.30
N ARG A 238 37.57 8.76 -0.60
CA ARG A 238 37.79 10.13 -1.04
C ARG A 238 38.82 10.15 -2.16
N ARG A 239 38.31 10.25 -3.39
CA ARG A 239 39.09 10.74 -4.54
C ARG A 239 39.56 12.16 -4.24
N LEU A 240 40.87 12.31 -4.07
CA LEU A 240 41.53 13.61 -4.11
C LEU A 240 41.28 14.24 -5.48
N SER A 241 40.69 15.43 -5.48
CA SER A 241 40.54 16.31 -6.62
C SER A 241 41.92 16.75 -7.14
N GLY A 242 42.48 15.97 -8.07
CA GLY A 242 43.64 16.35 -8.85
C GLY A 242 43.20 17.12 -10.10
N SER A 243 43.36 18.45 -10.04
CA SER A 243 43.23 19.37 -11.16
C SER A 243 44.01 18.92 -12.39
N CYS A 244 43.33 18.71 -13.52
CA CYS A 244 43.96 18.71 -14.83
C CYS A 244 43.04 19.39 -15.85
N ALA A 245 43.45 20.58 -16.27
CA ALA A 245 42.83 21.37 -17.31
C ALA A 245 42.94 20.70 -18.69
N ARG A 246 41.83 20.68 -19.44
CA ARG A 246 41.79 20.57 -20.92
C ARG A 246 40.41 21.03 -21.39
N ARG A 247 40.29 22.28 -21.86
CA ARG A 247 40.39 22.74 -23.27
C ARG A 247 39.15 22.34 -24.09
N LEU A 248 38.21 23.28 -24.17
CA LEU A 248 37.07 23.28 -25.07
C LEU A 248 37.48 23.86 -26.44
N GLU A 249 37.38 23.02 -27.46
CA GLU A 249 37.13 23.33 -28.88
C GLU A 249 36.13 22.22 -29.28
N GLY A 250 35.04 22.37 -30.04
CA GLY A 250 34.53 23.37 -30.96
C GLY A 250 33.19 22.82 -31.51
N SER A 251 32.36 23.73 -31.99
CA SER A 251 30.99 23.55 -32.53
C SER A 251 30.96 22.79 -33.89
N PRO A 252 29.87 22.80 -34.71
CA PRO A 252 28.47 22.36 -34.58
C PRO A 252 28.04 21.39 -35.73
N THR A 253 26.77 20.94 -35.77
CA THR A 253 25.80 21.12 -36.91
C THR A 253 24.82 19.97 -37.21
N LEU A 254 23.54 20.38 -37.36
CA LEU A 254 22.55 20.08 -38.42
C LEU A 254 21.96 18.65 -38.66
N ARG A 255 20.62 18.57 -38.55
CA ARG A 255 19.61 18.24 -39.61
C ARG A 255 18.32 17.74 -38.90
N GLN A 256 17.18 18.44 -38.87
CA GLN A 256 16.17 18.70 -39.92
C GLN A 256 15.83 17.52 -40.85
N LEU A 257 14.58 17.02 -40.71
CA LEU A 257 13.64 16.40 -41.69
C LEU A 257 12.33 16.17 -40.91
N SER A 258 11.22 16.93 -41.03
CA SER A 258 10.28 17.16 -42.14
C SER A 258 9.44 15.94 -42.58
N ALA A 259 8.20 15.92 -42.06
CA ALA A 259 6.89 15.75 -42.75
C ALA A 259 6.50 14.41 -43.42
N CYS A 260 5.30 13.89 -43.09
CA CYS A 260 4.06 13.94 -43.91
C CYS A 260 3.05 12.80 -43.61
N GLY A 261 1.76 13.17 -43.62
CA GLY A 261 0.59 12.31 -43.91
C GLY A 261 -0.13 11.72 -42.69
N GLY A 262 -1.46 11.74 -42.53
CA GLY A 262 -2.56 12.15 -43.39
C GLY A 262 -3.80 11.28 -43.10
N GLY A 263 -4.92 11.90 -42.71
CA GLY A 263 -6.31 11.45 -42.95
C GLY A 263 -6.89 10.27 -42.16
N ALA A 264 -7.96 10.51 -41.40
CA ALA A 264 -9.33 10.09 -41.76
C ALA A 264 -10.29 10.25 -40.56
N THR A 265 -11.30 11.11 -40.73
CA THR A 265 -12.47 11.27 -39.88
C THR A 265 -13.54 10.23 -40.22
N LEU A 266 -14.14 9.59 -39.22
CA LEU A 266 -15.41 8.87 -39.35
C LEU A 266 -16.39 9.35 -38.28
N SER A 267 -17.51 9.91 -38.75
CA SER A 267 -18.70 10.24 -37.98
C SER A 267 -19.57 9.00 -37.77
N MET A 268 -20.10 8.80 -36.56
CA MET A 268 -21.22 7.88 -36.33
C MET A 268 -22.48 8.66 -35.96
N SER A 269 -23.55 8.39 -36.72
CA SER A 269 -24.91 8.85 -36.51
C SER A 269 -25.61 8.03 -35.42
N SER A 270 -26.32 8.70 -34.52
CA SER A 270 -27.23 8.09 -33.56
C SER A 270 -28.57 7.72 -34.21
N GLN A 271 -28.97 6.45 -34.08
CA GLN A 271 -30.35 6.02 -34.28
C GLN A 271 -31.05 5.97 -32.92
N SER A 272 -32.16 6.71 -32.82
CA SER A 272 -33.09 6.72 -31.69
C SER A 272 -33.95 5.46 -31.72
N ALA A 273 -33.96 4.69 -30.62
CA ALA A 273 -34.94 3.66 -30.35
C ALA A 273 -36.05 4.24 -29.45
N SER A 274 -37.30 4.18 -29.91
CA SER A 274 -38.49 4.57 -29.17
C SER A 274 -38.82 3.52 -28.09
N GLY A 275 -38.65 3.86 -26.82
CA GLY A 275 -39.08 3.03 -25.68
C GLY A 275 -40.58 3.22 -25.39
N GLY A 276 -41.35 2.13 -25.41
CA GLY A 276 -42.72 2.10 -24.89
C GLY A 276 -42.71 2.06 -23.36
N GLY A 277 -43.54 2.89 -22.72
CA GLY A 277 -43.63 2.98 -21.26
C GLY A 277 -44.31 1.75 -20.62
N ILE A 278 -44.19 1.62 -19.30
CA ILE A 278 -44.74 0.51 -18.49
C ILE A 278 -46.25 0.28 -18.73
N CYS A 279 -46.99 1.33 -19.07
CA CYS A 279 -48.43 1.26 -19.31
C CYS A 279 -48.82 0.91 -20.77
N SER A 280 -47.89 0.88 -21.73
CA SER A 280 -48.20 0.56 -23.14
C SER A 280 -48.86 -0.81 -23.38
N PRO A 281 -48.59 -1.88 -22.59
CA PRO A 281 -49.30 -3.15 -22.74
C PRO A 281 -50.74 -3.13 -22.23
N MET A 282 -51.15 -2.13 -21.44
CA MET A 282 -52.47 -2.04 -20.83
C MET A 282 -53.49 -1.34 -21.73
N ASP A 283 -53.05 -0.48 -22.66
CA ASP A 283 -53.90 0.10 -23.70
C ASP A 283 -54.12 -0.92 -24.83
N THR A 284 -54.95 -1.93 -24.56
CA THR A 284 -55.14 -3.05 -25.49
C THR A 284 -55.84 -2.68 -26.79
N ASN A 285 -56.55 -1.54 -26.81
CA ASN A 285 -57.24 -1.06 -28.01
C ASN A 285 -56.46 0.03 -28.78
N ALA A 286 -55.34 0.51 -28.20
CA ALA A 286 -54.44 1.53 -28.74
C ALA A 286 -55.09 2.92 -28.98
N ASP A 287 -56.08 3.30 -28.17
CA ASP A 287 -56.76 4.60 -28.24
C ASP A 287 -56.06 5.71 -27.45
N GLY A 288 -54.99 5.38 -26.73
CA GLY A 288 -54.18 6.30 -25.93
C GLY A 288 -54.63 6.44 -24.48
N PHE A 289 -55.69 5.74 -24.09
CA PHE A 289 -56.27 5.76 -22.74
C PHE A 289 -56.39 4.35 -22.19
N ILE A 290 -56.39 4.22 -20.86
CA ILE A 290 -56.59 2.95 -20.17
C ILE A 290 -57.95 3.00 -19.49
N SER A 291 -58.88 2.18 -19.98
CA SER A 291 -60.19 2.04 -19.36
C SER A 291 -60.17 1.07 -18.17
N ALA A 292 -61.25 1.10 -17.37
CA ALA A 292 -61.44 0.12 -16.29
C ALA A 292 -61.52 -1.32 -16.76
N ALA A 293 -62.01 -1.53 -17.99
CA ALA A 293 -62.06 -2.85 -18.60
C ALA A 293 -60.66 -3.36 -18.98
N GLU A 294 -59.74 -2.46 -19.33
CA GLU A 294 -58.40 -2.78 -19.81
C GLU A 294 -57.37 -2.96 -18.69
N SER A 295 -57.47 -2.14 -17.64
CA SER A 295 -56.61 -2.25 -16.45
C SER A 295 -57.03 -3.37 -15.49
N GLY A 296 -58.32 -3.74 -15.49
CA GLY A 296 -58.91 -4.62 -14.48
C GLY A 296 -58.95 -4.02 -13.07
N ALA A 297 -58.65 -2.73 -12.93
CA ALA A 297 -58.62 -2.02 -11.66
C ALA A 297 -60.03 -1.55 -11.22
N PRO A 298 -60.31 -1.47 -9.90
CA PRO A 298 -61.50 -0.80 -9.37
C PRO A 298 -61.62 0.65 -9.87
N ALA A 299 -62.84 1.14 -10.04
CA ALA A 299 -63.10 2.51 -10.54
C ALA A 299 -62.45 3.60 -9.67
N ASP A 300 -62.31 3.35 -8.36
CA ASP A 300 -61.70 4.29 -7.42
C ASP A 300 -60.18 4.44 -7.66
N ASP A 301 -59.50 3.38 -8.13
CA ASP A 301 -58.05 3.41 -8.41
C ASP A 301 -57.76 4.17 -9.71
N LEU A 302 -58.66 4.10 -10.68
CA LEU A 302 -58.56 4.87 -11.93
C LEU A 302 -58.89 6.34 -11.71
N ALA A 303 -59.87 6.65 -10.85
CA ALA A 303 -60.15 8.02 -10.44
C ALA A 303 -58.97 8.66 -9.69
N ALA A 304 -58.13 7.86 -9.03
CA ALA A 304 -56.91 8.36 -8.39
C ALA A 304 -55.75 8.60 -9.38
N ALA A 305 -55.76 7.91 -10.53
CA ALA A 305 -54.77 8.07 -11.58
C ALA A 305 -55.14 9.15 -12.62
N ASP A 306 -56.43 9.43 -12.81
CA ASP A 306 -56.99 10.49 -13.66
C ASP A 306 -56.76 11.87 -13.02
N THR A 307 -55.61 12.47 -13.30
CA THR A 307 -55.18 13.72 -12.67
C THR A 307 -55.87 14.95 -13.23
N ASP A 308 -56.36 14.91 -14.47
CA ASP A 308 -57.10 16.02 -15.07
C ASP A 308 -58.63 15.90 -14.93
N ASN A 309 -59.12 14.80 -14.36
CA ASN A 309 -60.53 14.47 -14.11
C ASN A 309 -61.38 14.46 -15.39
N ASP A 310 -60.81 14.06 -16.53
CA ASP A 310 -61.56 13.95 -17.79
C ASP A 310 -62.38 12.64 -17.91
N GLY A 311 -62.23 11.74 -16.94
CA GLY A 311 -62.91 10.45 -16.86
C GLY A 311 -62.15 9.32 -17.55
N LYS A 312 -60.90 9.53 -17.98
CA LYS A 312 -60.03 8.55 -18.61
C LYS A 312 -58.62 8.67 -18.03
N VAL A 313 -57.90 7.56 -17.94
CA VAL A 313 -56.48 7.59 -17.54
C VAL A 313 -55.65 7.55 -18.81
N SER A 314 -55.03 8.66 -19.18
CA SER A 314 -54.10 8.69 -20.31
C SER A 314 -52.83 7.86 -20.02
N LEU A 315 -52.10 7.48 -21.07
CA LEU A 315 -50.83 6.77 -20.90
C LEU A 315 -49.82 7.58 -20.05
N ALA A 316 -49.88 8.92 -20.13
CA ALA A 316 -49.05 9.81 -19.33
C ALA A 316 -49.40 9.73 -17.84
N GLU A 317 -50.69 9.74 -17.53
CA GLU A 317 -51.22 9.65 -16.16
C GLU A 317 -50.97 8.28 -15.54
N CYS A 318 -51.16 7.21 -16.31
CA CYS A 318 -50.80 5.86 -15.87
C CYS A 318 -49.32 5.73 -15.56
N ASN A 319 -48.44 6.28 -16.41
CA ASN A 319 -47.00 6.24 -16.15
C ASN A 319 -46.60 7.08 -14.92
N VAL A 320 -47.37 8.12 -14.57
CA VAL A 320 -47.17 8.90 -13.33
C VAL A 320 -47.68 8.13 -12.11
N ALA A 321 -48.86 7.50 -12.20
CA ALA A 321 -49.50 6.78 -11.09
C ALA A 321 -48.79 5.46 -10.75
N TYR A 322 -48.35 4.70 -11.76
CA TYR A 322 -47.69 3.39 -11.58
C TYR A 322 -46.15 3.45 -11.74
N GLY A 323 -45.61 4.56 -12.23
CA GLY A 323 -44.16 4.85 -12.22
C GLY A 323 -43.64 5.29 -10.85
N GLY A 324 -44.47 5.25 -9.81
CA GLY A 324 -44.10 5.48 -8.42
C GLY A 324 -43.21 4.39 -7.83
N ALA A 325 -41.99 4.27 -8.35
CA ALA A 325 -40.86 3.98 -7.47
C ALA A 325 -40.79 5.14 -6.45
N GLU A 326 -40.46 4.81 -5.20
CA GLU A 326 -40.06 5.77 -4.17
C GLU A 326 -39.34 6.94 -4.83
N THR A 327 -39.79 8.17 -4.55
CA THR A 327 -39.16 9.39 -5.04
C THR A 327 -37.66 9.23 -4.99
N ALA A 328 -37.03 9.06 -6.16
CA ALA A 328 -35.60 9.24 -6.28
C ALA A 328 -35.31 10.60 -5.62
N PRO A 329 -34.33 10.69 -4.71
CA PRO A 329 -33.96 11.98 -4.16
C PRO A 329 -33.74 12.91 -5.35
N ALA A 330 -34.29 14.13 -5.26
CA ALA A 330 -34.09 15.15 -6.28
C ALA A 330 -32.62 15.11 -6.74
N PRO A 331 -32.32 15.17 -8.06
CA PRO A 331 -30.95 15.24 -8.51
C PRO A 331 -30.25 16.30 -7.66
N PRO A 332 -29.08 15.99 -7.08
CA PRO A 332 -28.42 16.92 -6.17
C PRO A 332 -28.38 18.29 -6.84
N PRO A 333 -28.65 19.38 -6.10
CA PRO A 333 -28.60 20.72 -6.68
C PRO A 333 -27.29 20.87 -7.45
N PRO A 334 -27.30 21.53 -8.63
CA PRO A 334 -26.08 21.71 -9.41
C PRO A 334 -24.98 22.24 -8.48
N PRO A 335 -23.75 21.70 -8.59
CA PRO A 335 -22.68 22.06 -7.67
C PRO A 335 -22.55 23.59 -7.62
N PRO A 336 -22.27 24.16 -6.43
CA PRO A 336 -21.98 25.59 -6.35
C PRO A 336 -20.89 25.91 -7.37
N THR A 337 -21.06 26.99 -8.13
CA THR A 337 -20.04 27.46 -9.07
C THR A 337 -18.80 27.84 -8.27
N PHE A 338 -17.82 26.93 -8.19
CA PHE A 338 -16.53 27.18 -7.56
C PHE A 338 -15.69 28.03 -8.50
N SER A 339 -15.56 29.33 -8.20
CA SER A 339 -14.62 30.22 -8.88
C SER A 339 -13.28 30.17 -8.16
N ASN A 340 -12.39 29.28 -8.56
CA ASN A 340 -10.93 29.47 -8.48
C ASN A 340 -10.18 28.26 -9.07
N GLY A 341 -9.52 28.47 -10.22
CA GLY A 341 -8.29 27.75 -10.62
C GLY A 341 -8.35 26.24 -10.91
N THR A 342 -9.45 25.54 -10.68
CA THR A 342 -9.61 24.15 -11.11
C THR A 342 -9.58 24.09 -12.63
N ARG A 343 -8.93 23.07 -13.22
CA ARG A 343 -9.25 22.63 -14.60
C ARG A 343 -10.77 22.73 -14.75
N GLU A 344 -11.26 23.50 -15.72
CA GLU A 344 -12.70 23.66 -15.94
C GLU A 344 -13.35 22.27 -15.95
N GLY A 345 -14.13 21.96 -14.90
CA GLY A 345 -14.99 20.79 -14.88
C GLY A 345 -14.64 19.60 -13.97
N ILE A 346 -13.59 19.59 -13.14
CA ILE A 346 -13.46 18.52 -12.12
C ILE A 346 -14.02 19.01 -10.79
N PHE A 347 -15.19 18.49 -10.41
CA PHE A 347 -15.85 18.82 -9.15
C PHE A 347 -15.77 17.64 -8.19
N ASN A 348 -15.55 17.95 -6.92
CA ASN A 348 -15.74 16.98 -5.86
C ASN A 348 -17.19 16.95 -5.40
N PHE A 349 -17.78 15.76 -5.33
CA PHE A 349 -19.17 15.60 -4.92
C PHE A 349 -19.35 14.37 -4.04
N PRO A 350 -20.26 14.44 -3.05
CA PRO A 350 -20.58 13.31 -2.23
C PRO A 350 -21.32 12.26 -3.06
N LEU A 351 -20.71 11.09 -3.26
CA LEU A 351 -21.30 9.95 -3.96
C LEU A 351 -22.37 9.30 -3.10
N LYS A 352 -21.99 8.88 -1.88
CA LYS A 352 -22.90 8.26 -0.92
C LYS A 352 -22.36 8.33 0.49
N SER A 353 -23.02 9.16 1.28
CA SER A 353 -22.53 9.62 2.58
C SER A 353 -23.56 9.29 3.68
N THR A 354 -23.09 8.99 4.88
CA THR A 354 -23.97 8.74 6.04
C THR A 354 -24.09 10.02 6.85
N ASN A 355 -25.33 10.44 7.17
CA ASN A 355 -25.61 11.70 7.88
C ASN A 355 -24.98 12.94 7.23
N LEU A 356 -24.97 13.00 5.90
CA LEU A 356 -24.33 14.09 5.13
C LEU A 356 -24.84 15.48 5.51
N ALA A 357 -26.11 15.61 5.91
CA ALA A 357 -26.68 16.89 6.35
C ALA A 357 -25.98 17.47 7.59
N SER A 358 -25.34 16.61 8.40
CA SER A 358 -24.54 16.97 9.57
C SER A 358 -23.04 17.13 9.24
N ALA A 359 -22.62 16.77 8.02
CA ALA A 359 -21.23 16.91 7.60
C ALA A 359 -20.97 18.36 7.14
N PRO A 360 -19.76 18.89 7.41
CA PRO A 360 -19.41 20.22 6.93
C PRO A 360 -19.34 20.27 5.40
N LYS A 361 -19.69 21.43 4.84
CA LYS A 361 -19.71 21.63 3.38
C LYS A 361 -18.28 21.83 2.88
N ALA A 362 -18.04 21.36 1.66
CA ALA A 362 -16.78 21.68 0.98
C ALA A 362 -16.77 23.18 0.67
N LYS A 363 -15.78 23.90 1.18
CA LYS A 363 -15.57 25.30 0.87
C LYS A 363 -14.83 25.46 -0.46
N PHE A 364 -13.81 24.64 -0.66
CA PHE A 364 -13.07 24.53 -1.90
C PHE A 364 -12.47 23.14 -2.03
N TRP A 365 -12.07 22.83 -3.26
CA TRP A 365 -11.24 21.70 -3.61
C TRP A 365 -10.21 22.22 -4.62
N THR A 366 -8.93 22.10 -4.28
CA THR A 366 -7.83 22.49 -5.17
C THR A 366 -7.17 21.22 -5.71
N VAL A 367 -6.95 21.14 -7.02
CA VAL A 367 -6.17 20.06 -7.65
C VAL A 367 -4.86 20.63 -8.17
N ILE A 368 -3.76 19.96 -7.83
CA ILE A 368 -2.46 20.17 -8.46
C ILE A 368 -2.23 19.02 -9.43
N PRO A 369 -2.33 19.28 -10.74
CA PRO A 369 -2.12 18.22 -11.72
C PRO A 369 -0.66 17.78 -11.71
N GLY A 370 -0.45 16.46 -11.75
CA GLY A 370 0.83 15.88 -12.13
C GLY A 370 1.08 16.03 -13.63
N THR A 371 2.33 15.84 -14.04
CA THR A 371 2.62 15.59 -15.46
C THR A 371 2.07 14.21 -15.79
N ILE A 372 0.93 14.14 -16.48
CA ILE A 372 0.42 12.85 -16.98
C ILE A 372 1.35 12.44 -18.13
N GLU A 373 1.98 11.28 -17.99
CA GLU A 373 2.89 10.74 -18.99
C GLU A 373 2.18 10.67 -20.36
N GLY A 374 2.72 11.38 -21.35
CA GLY A 374 2.15 11.44 -22.71
C GLY A 374 1.08 12.50 -22.97
N THR A 375 0.66 13.30 -21.97
CA THR A 375 -0.22 14.47 -22.21
C THR A 375 0.41 15.76 -21.70
N SER A 376 1.26 16.38 -22.51
CA SER A 376 1.65 17.77 -22.27
C SER A 376 0.45 18.68 -22.55
N ASN A 377 -0.30 19.05 -21.52
CA ASN A 377 -1.23 20.17 -21.66
C ASN A 377 -0.41 21.46 -21.66
N PRO A 378 -0.26 22.17 -22.80
CA PRO A 378 0.57 23.36 -22.87
C PRO A 378 0.03 24.52 -22.00
N ASP A 379 -1.24 24.47 -21.62
CA ASP A 379 -1.91 25.57 -20.92
C ASP A 379 -1.77 25.51 -19.38
N THR A 380 -1.18 24.45 -18.83
CA THR A 380 -0.96 24.33 -17.37
C THR A 380 0.55 24.12 -17.12
N PRO A 381 1.33 25.19 -16.86
CA PRO A 381 2.74 25.03 -16.56
C PRO A 381 2.89 24.15 -15.32
N PRO A 382 3.71 23.09 -15.38
CA PRO A 382 3.76 22.13 -14.29
C PRO A 382 4.40 22.75 -13.06
N VAL A 383 3.76 22.49 -11.93
CA VAL A 383 4.08 23.10 -10.63
C VAL A 383 5.49 22.76 -10.14
N TYR A 384 6.02 21.59 -10.53
CA TYR A 384 7.34 21.09 -10.11
C TYR A 384 8.34 20.99 -11.27
N GLY A 385 8.06 21.62 -12.41
CA GLY A 385 8.75 21.32 -13.67
C GLY A 385 8.13 20.14 -14.41
N ASN A 386 8.51 19.93 -15.68
CA ASN A 386 7.89 18.96 -16.59
C ASN A 386 8.16 17.49 -16.25
N ASP A 387 8.82 17.19 -15.13
CA ASP A 387 9.38 15.87 -14.84
C ASP A 387 8.70 15.13 -13.70
N LEU A 388 7.97 15.79 -12.80
CA LEU A 388 7.23 15.11 -11.73
C LEU A 388 5.92 14.50 -12.27
N THR A 389 5.93 13.19 -12.47
CA THR A 389 4.80 12.34 -12.85
C THR A 389 4.16 11.71 -11.61
N ASP A 390 2.83 11.63 -11.56
CA ASP A 390 2.11 10.98 -10.45
C ASP A 390 2.51 11.46 -9.02
N PRO A 391 2.42 12.77 -8.72
CA PRO A 391 2.72 13.27 -7.39
C PRO A 391 1.65 12.79 -6.38
N ASN A 392 2.06 11.87 -5.53
CA ASN A 392 1.27 11.28 -4.46
C ASN A 392 1.60 11.98 -3.14
N ALA A 393 0.64 12.75 -2.63
CA ALA A 393 0.81 13.45 -1.36
C ALA A 393 0.59 12.47 -0.21
N VAL A 394 1.55 12.38 0.73
CA VAL A 394 1.54 11.41 1.83
C VAL A 394 1.12 12.02 3.17
N HIS A 395 1.63 13.22 3.49
CA HIS A 395 1.42 13.84 4.80
C HIS A 395 1.27 15.36 4.71
N GLY A 396 0.57 15.95 5.67
CA GLY A 396 0.31 17.38 5.74
C GLY A 396 0.52 17.97 7.14
N ALA A 397 0.92 19.24 7.20
CA ALA A 397 1.06 20.00 8.43
C ALA A 397 0.42 21.40 8.30
N PRO A 398 -0.16 21.93 9.40
CA PRO A 398 -0.67 23.29 9.39
C PRO A 398 0.50 24.28 9.27
N TYR A 399 0.27 25.41 8.58
CA TYR A 399 1.22 26.51 8.50
C TYR A 399 0.74 27.68 9.36
N PRO A 400 1.25 27.85 10.60
CA PRO A 400 0.64 28.74 11.58
C PRO A 400 0.64 30.22 11.19
N LYS A 401 1.56 30.65 10.33
CA LYS A 401 1.72 32.07 9.96
C LYS A 401 0.59 32.63 9.13
N ASP A 402 -0.08 31.79 8.32
CA ASP A 402 -1.18 32.22 7.44
C ASP A 402 -2.43 31.34 7.54
N GLY A 403 -2.41 30.31 8.38
CA GLY A 403 -3.53 29.37 8.54
C GLY A 403 -3.71 28.41 7.36
N GLY A 404 -2.75 28.38 6.42
CA GLY A 404 -2.70 27.42 5.33
C GLY A 404 -2.12 26.08 5.77
N VAL A 405 -1.69 25.29 4.79
CA VAL A 405 -1.11 23.95 5.00
C VAL A 405 0.09 23.71 4.11
N VAL A 406 0.99 22.84 4.56
CA VAL A 406 2.10 22.31 3.77
C VAL A 406 1.92 20.81 3.63
N HIS A 407 2.03 20.28 2.43
CA HIS A 407 2.03 18.86 2.15
C HIS A 407 3.42 18.40 1.71
N ALA A 408 3.72 17.13 1.92
CA ALA A 408 4.85 16.47 1.29
C ALA A 408 4.45 15.09 0.76
N GLY A 409 5.24 14.59 -0.18
CA GLY A 409 4.97 13.33 -0.82
C GLY A 409 6.04 12.92 -1.81
N ILE A 410 5.65 12.01 -2.69
CA ILE A 410 6.52 11.31 -3.64
C ILE A 410 5.95 11.50 -5.04
N GLY A 411 6.79 11.75 -6.04
CA GLY A 411 6.38 11.64 -7.44
C GLY A 411 7.49 11.05 -8.30
N GLY A 412 7.12 10.40 -9.40
CA GLY A 412 8.07 9.85 -10.36
C GLY A 412 8.78 10.94 -11.17
N SER A 413 10.04 10.74 -11.53
CA SER A 413 10.85 11.64 -12.35
C SER A 413 12.00 10.88 -12.98
N GLY A 414 12.03 10.79 -14.31
CA GLY A 414 13.10 10.10 -15.03
C GLY A 414 13.27 8.61 -14.69
N GLY A 415 12.20 7.94 -14.24
CA GLY A 415 12.21 6.54 -13.81
C GLY A 415 12.69 6.30 -12.37
N LEU A 416 12.90 7.38 -11.61
CA LEU A 416 13.13 7.36 -10.16
C LEU A 416 11.99 8.08 -9.46
N ASN A 417 11.96 8.04 -8.13
CA ASN A 417 11.03 8.81 -7.32
C ASN A 417 11.78 10.00 -6.69
N ASP A 418 11.12 11.15 -6.69
CA ASP A 418 11.55 12.41 -6.08
C ASP A 418 10.58 12.82 -4.95
N ALA A 419 11.14 13.27 -3.83
CA ALA A 419 10.48 13.95 -2.74
C ALA A 419 10.00 15.34 -3.20
N PHE A 420 8.79 15.71 -2.80
CA PHE A 420 8.26 17.05 -3.04
C PHE A 420 7.57 17.63 -1.81
N ALA A 421 7.36 18.94 -1.83
CA ALA A 421 6.52 19.66 -0.87
C ALA A 421 5.69 20.76 -1.56
N ALA A 422 4.45 20.94 -1.10
CA ALA A 422 3.49 21.91 -1.62
C ALA A 422 3.00 22.82 -0.49
N LYS A 423 3.00 24.14 -0.70
CA LYS A 423 2.39 25.11 0.22
C LYS A 423 1.08 25.63 -0.35
N PHE A 424 0.04 25.62 0.49
CA PHE A 424 -1.27 26.19 0.20
C PHE A 424 -1.64 27.28 1.20
N GLY A 425 -2.34 28.31 0.74
CA GLY A 425 -2.97 29.30 1.60
C GLY A 425 -4.19 28.75 2.34
N ALA A 426 -4.71 29.51 3.31
CA ALA A 426 -5.92 29.16 4.07
C ALA A 426 -7.19 29.06 3.20
N ASP A 427 -7.16 29.66 2.01
CA ASP A 427 -8.21 29.63 1.00
C ASP A 427 -8.01 28.52 -0.05
N GLY A 428 -7.02 27.66 0.14
CA GLY A 428 -6.70 26.57 -0.77
C GLY A 428 -5.88 26.97 -1.99
N THR A 429 -5.51 28.24 -2.11
CA THR A 429 -4.66 28.69 -3.23
C THR A 429 -3.28 28.07 -3.14
N PHE A 430 -2.80 27.52 -4.26
CA PHE A 430 -1.43 27.07 -4.35
C PHE A 430 -0.47 28.27 -4.28
N GLN A 431 0.52 28.20 -3.39
CA GLN A 431 1.43 29.32 -3.14
C GLN A 431 2.87 29.02 -3.57
N ALA A 432 3.35 27.80 -3.37
CA ALA A 432 4.72 27.41 -3.71
C ALA A 432 4.90 25.89 -3.73
N GLY A 433 5.84 25.43 -4.54
CA GLY A 433 6.26 24.03 -4.62
C GLY A 433 7.77 23.90 -4.46
N TRP A 434 8.21 22.77 -3.93
CA TRP A 434 9.60 22.34 -3.90
C TRP A 434 9.68 20.87 -4.32
N LYS A 435 10.74 20.54 -5.05
CA LYS A 435 11.14 19.17 -5.36
C LYS A 435 12.60 19.00 -4.97
N SER A 436 12.94 17.84 -4.44
CA SER A 436 14.34 17.49 -4.18
C SER A 436 15.14 17.49 -5.48
N ASN A 437 16.41 17.88 -5.36
CA ASN A 437 17.40 17.77 -6.43
C ASN A 437 18.50 16.77 -6.03
N HIS A 438 18.24 15.91 -5.04
CA HIS A 438 19.23 14.94 -4.60
C HIS A 438 19.36 13.84 -5.66
N PRO A 439 20.58 13.43 -6.01
CA PRO A 439 20.78 12.42 -7.04
C PRO A 439 20.37 11.03 -6.55
N GLY A 440 19.52 10.35 -7.31
CA GLY A 440 19.08 8.99 -7.02
C GLY A 440 17.65 8.96 -6.48
N LEU A 441 17.32 7.92 -5.72
CA LEU A 441 16.02 7.83 -5.05
C LEU A 441 15.97 8.87 -3.91
N ASP A 442 14.91 9.66 -3.84
CA ASP A 442 14.54 10.33 -2.61
C ASP A 442 13.01 10.43 -2.47
N LEU A 443 12.52 10.30 -1.23
CA LEU A 443 11.08 10.23 -0.92
C LEU A 443 10.80 11.04 0.32
N ALA A 444 9.62 11.65 0.37
CA ALA A 444 9.11 12.29 1.57
C ALA A 444 7.82 11.61 2.03
N ASN A 445 7.82 11.13 3.28
CA ASN A 445 6.63 10.57 3.92
C ASN A 445 6.04 11.54 4.95
N ALA A 446 6.81 12.52 5.43
CA ALA A 446 6.37 13.41 6.49
C ALA A 446 6.78 14.86 6.27
N VAL A 447 5.99 15.76 6.84
CA VAL A 447 6.26 17.19 6.86
C VAL A 447 5.80 17.83 8.15
N CYS A 448 6.62 18.73 8.68
CA CYS A 448 6.37 19.49 9.90
C CYS A 448 6.72 20.95 9.71
N VAL A 449 6.03 21.85 10.41
CA VAL A 449 6.32 23.29 10.37
C VAL A 449 6.85 23.73 11.73
N LEU A 450 8.10 24.20 11.77
CA LEU A 450 8.73 24.69 12.99
C LEU A 450 8.06 25.98 13.48
N PRO A 451 8.22 26.35 14.76
CA PRO A 451 7.76 27.65 15.28
C PRO A 451 8.29 28.86 14.48
N SER A 452 9.52 28.77 13.94
CA SER A 452 10.07 29.78 13.03
C SER A 452 9.28 29.95 11.73
N GLY A 453 8.41 29.01 11.37
CA GLY A 453 7.72 28.87 10.09
C GLY A 453 8.58 28.26 8.98
N ASP A 454 9.77 27.76 9.31
CA ASP A 454 10.51 26.86 8.43
C ASP A 454 9.82 25.50 8.38
N ILE A 455 10.01 24.79 7.28
CA ILE A 455 9.36 23.52 6.98
C ILE A 455 10.44 22.44 7.02
N ILE A 456 10.17 21.36 7.74
CA ILE A 456 10.99 20.15 7.72
C ILE A 456 10.24 19.09 6.94
N VAL A 457 10.83 18.63 5.85
CA VAL A 457 10.38 17.46 5.09
C VAL A 457 11.25 16.28 5.51
N ALA A 458 10.65 15.14 5.79
CA ALA A 458 11.34 13.96 6.26
C ALA A 458 11.00 12.73 5.42
N GLY A 459 12.02 11.92 5.17
CA GLY A 459 11.85 10.66 4.49
C GLY A 459 13.16 9.90 4.28
N VAL A 460 13.47 9.54 3.04
CA VAL A 460 14.63 8.74 2.67
C VAL A 460 15.36 9.33 1.47
N ALA A 461 16.67 9.15 1.41
CA ALA A 461 17.49 9.50 0.25
C ALA A 461 18.57 8.45 0.01
N ALA A 462 18.79 8.09 -1.25
CA ALA A 462 19.84 7.16 -1.66
C ALA A 462 21.21 7.73 -1.29
N SER A 463 22.03 6.92 -0.63
CA SER A 463 23.43 7.22 -0.35
C SER A 463 24.31 6.90 -1.55
N THR A 464 25.54 7.41 -1.54
CA THR A 464 26.55 7.09 -2.56
C THR A 464 26.96 5.61 -2.58
N ASN A 465 26.61 4.86 -1.52
CA ASN A 465 26.95 3.46 -1.36
C ASN A 465 25.80 2.53 -1.77
N GLY A 466 24.68 3.09 -2.26
CA GLY A 466 23.51 2.34 -2.71
C GLY A 466 22.49 2.00 -1.62
N ALA A 467 22.78 2.28 -0.34
CA ALA A 467 21.80 2.17 0.74
C ALA A 467 20.87 3.40 0.77
N ASN A 468 19.62 3.20 1.16
CA ASN A 468 18.61 4.24 1.34
C ASN A 468 18.65 4.74 2.79
N ASN A 469 19.09 5.97 3.00
CA ASN A 469 19.29 6.53 4.34
C ASN A 469 18.15 7.46 4.73
N ARG A 470 17.84 7.51 6.02
CA ARG A 470 16.98 8.53 6.62
C ARG A 470 17.47 9.93 6.22
N ALA A 471 16.54 10.76 5.76
CA ALA A 471 16.83 12.08 5.20
C ALA A 471 15.87 13.16 5.71
N LEU A 472 16.40 14.36 5.93
CA LEU A 472 15.67 15.57 6.26
C LEU A 472 16.05 16.70 5.31
N TRP A 473 15.04 17.45 4.87
CA TRP A 473 15.21 18.70 4.14
C TRP A 473 14.58 19.83 4.94
N LYS A 474 15.32 20.91 5.13
CA LYS A 474 14.76 22.16 5.65
C LYS A 474 14.46 23.10 4.51
N LEU A 475 13.22 23.58 4.46
CA LEU A 475 12.75 24.56 3.50
C LEU A 475 12.32 25.84 4.21
N THR A 476 12.49 26.98 3.54
CA THR A 476 11.92 28.26 3.97
C THR A 476 10.97 28.78 2.89
N TYR A 477 9.79 29.24 3.31
CA TYR A 477 8.81 29.87 2.42
C TYR A 477 9.07 31.37 2.29
N ASN A 478 9.28 31.83 1.05
CA ASN A 478 9.35 33.25 0.72
C ASN A 478 8.03 33.70 0.11
N ALA A 479 7.16 34.33 0.92
CA ALA A 479 5.84 34.78 0.49
C ALA A 479 5.89 35.82 -0.64
N ALA A 480 6.92 36.67 -0.69
CA ALA A 480 7.05 37.69 -1.73
C ALA A 480 7.43 37.07 -3.09
N ALA A 481 8.22 35.99 -3.07
CA ALA A 481 8.63 35.28 -4.27
C ALA A 481 7.66 34.15 -4.68
N GLY A 482 6.80 33.69 -3.76
CA GLY A 482 5.98 32.50 -3.97
C GLY A 482 6.81 31.23 -4.12
N THR A 483 7.90 31.10 -3.35
CA THR A 483 8.85 29.97 -3.49
C THR A 483 9.13 29.28 -2.17
N LEU A 484 9.37 27.97 -2.25
CA LEU A 484 9.99 27.15 -1.21
C LEU A 484 11.46 26.95 -1.58
N THR A 485 12.36 27.40 -0.70
CA THR A 485 13.81 27.27 -0.94
C THR A 485 14.42 26.33 0.08
N GLN A 486 15.18 25.34 -0.39
CA GLN A 486 15.95 24.47 0.49
C GLN A 486 17.08 25.25 1.16
N VAL A 487 17.11 25.22 2.49
CA VAL A 487 18.16 25.80 3.34
C VAL A 487 19.31 24.80 3.50
N TRP A 488 18.96 23.57 3.86
CA TRP A 488 19.91 22.47 3.99
C TRP A 488 19.22 21.13 3.80
N MET A 489 20.04 20.10 3.55
CA MET A 489 19.65 18.69 3.58
C MET A 489 20.60 17.96 4.52
N ALA A 490 20.05 17.05 5.31
CA ALA A 490 20.79 16.12 6.14
C ALA A 490 20.40 14.70 5.71
N TYR A 491 21.39 13.87 5.40
CA TYR A 491 21.16 12.48 5.06
C TYR A 491 22.24 11.63 5.74
N SER A 492 21.82 10.60 6.46
CA SER A 492 22.57 9.84 7.48
C SER A 492 22.44 10.40 8.90
N PHE A 493 21.79 9.61 9.76
CA PHE A 493 21.64 9.85 11.20
C PHE A 493 22.29 8.71 12.00
N GLY A 494 23.49 8.31 11.58
CA GLY A 494 24.19 7.12 12.08
C GLY A 494 23.81 5.83 11.34
N ASP A 495 23.19 5.94 10.17
CA ASP A 495 22.85 4.79 9.33
C ASP A 495 24.11 4.06 8.84
N MET A 496 24.12 2.72 8.93
CA MET A 496 25.23 1.91 8.46
C MET A 496 25.30 1.95 6.92
N PRO A 497 26.50 1.92 6.31
CA PRO A 497 26.66 2.04 4.85
C PRO A 497 25.88 1.03 4.00
N THR A 498 25.53 -0.11 4.57
CA THR A 498 24.83 -1.23 3.92
C THR A 498 23.42 -1.45 4.47
N SER A 499 22.95 -0.58 5.36
CA SER A 499 21.65 -0.73 6.01
C SER A 499 20.74 0.42 5.60
N ASN A 500 19.49 0.08 5.34
CA ASN A 500 18.50 1.02 4.88
C ASN A 500 17.58 1.44 6.04
N GLY A 501 17.09 2.67 5.97
CA GLY A 501 16.17 3.24 6.94
C GLY A 501 15.38 4.40 6.35
N GLY A 502 14.27 4.77 6.98
CA GLY A 502 13.42 5.86 6.53
C GLY A 502 12.61 6.47 7.66
N PHE A 503 12.23 7.74 7.53
CA PHE A 503 11.25 8.38 8.41
C PHE A 503 9.85 8.25 7.84
N GLU A 504 8.94 7.66 8.61
CA GLU A 504 7.52 7.50 8.28
C GLU A 504 6.73 8.75 8.67
N MET A 505 7.05 9.33 9.83
CA MET A 505 6.29 10.42 10.42
C MET A 505 7.19 11.43 11.13
N CYS A 506 6.70 12.67 11.25
CA CYS A 506 7.28 13.69 12.13
C CYS A 506 6.19 14.40 12.93
N GLU A 507 6.51 14.88 14.12
CA GLU A 507 5.62 15.69 14.94
C GLU A 507 6.38 16.79 15.67
N VAL A 508 5.79 17.99 15.70
CA VAL A 508 6.30 19.13 16.46
C VAL A 508 5.92 18.98 17.93
N GLY A 509 6.89 18.59 18.74
CA GLY A 509 6.79 18.58 20.19
C GLY A 509 7.04 19.95 20.83
N ALA A 510 7.05 19.98 22.17
CA ALA A 510 7.21 21.21 22.94
C ALA A 510 8.60 21.86 22.79
N SER A 511 9.65 21.05 22.67
CA SER A 511 11.04 21.52 22.54
C SER A 511 11.86 20.81 21.46
N SER A 512 11.33 19.73 20.90
CA SER A 512 11.97 18.91 19.89
C SER A 512 10.99 18.52 18.80
N LEU A 513 11.51 18.27 17.61
CA LEU A 513 10.79 17.54 16.58
C LEU A 513 11.03 16.04 16.79
N ILE A 514 9.94 15.28 16.86
CA ILE A 514 9.97 13.83 17.02
C ILE A 514 9.78 13.22 15.64
N PHE A 515 10.53 12.17 15.36
CA PHE A 515 10.44 11.40 14.14
C PHE A 515 10.24 9.93 14.49
N SER A 516 9.47 9.23 13.67
CA SER A 516 9.32 7.79 13.73
C SER A 516 9.59 7.15 12.37
N GLY A 517 10.03 5.91 12.36
CA GLY A 517 10.25 5.13 11.15
C GLY A 517 10.99 3.83 11.44
N PHE A 518 11.98 3.49 10.62
CA PHE A 518 12.76 2.26 10.80
C PHE A 518 14.23 2.43 10.45
N VAL A 519 15.04 1.50 10.96
CA VAL A 519 16.46 1.33 10.65
C VAL A 519 16.77 -0.16 10.51
N GLY A 520 17.93 -0.50 9.94
CA GLY A 520 18.42 -1.88 9.98
C GLY A 520 18.06 -2.72 8.75
N LYS A 521 17.20 -2.24 7.83
CA LYS A 521 16.72 -3.09 6.71
C LYS A 521 17.87 -3.43 5.76
N GLU A 522 18.04 -4.73 5.48
CA GLU A 522 19.18 -5.24 4.70
C GLU A 522 19.10 -4.91 3.21
N ASP A 523 17.89 -4.76 2.67
CA ASP A 523 17.64 -4.54 1.25
C ASP A 523 16.94 -3.19 0.96
N ALA A 524 17.10 -2.73 -0.29
CA ALA A 524 16.53 -1.49 -0.80
C ALA A 524 15.13 -1.69 -1.43
N SER A 525 14.41 -2.78 -1.13
CA SER A 525 13.04 -3.01 -1.61
C SER A 525 12.01 -2.33 -0.69
N GLY A 526 10.80 -2.10 -1.21
CA GLY A 526 9.69 -1.51 -0.44
C GLY A 526 9.61 0.02 -0.42
N TYR A 527 10.58 0.73 -1.03
CA TYR A 527 10.62 2.20 -1.06
C TYR A 527 9.81 2.82 -2.22
N ALA A 528 8.79 2.13 -2.74
CA ALA A 528 8.05 2.61 -3.91
C ALA A 528 6.67 3.20 -3.57
N PHE A 529 6.27 3.19 -2.29
CA PHE A 529 4.89 3.46 -1.90
C PHE A 529 4.74 4.61 -0.90
N LYS A 530 3.49 5.03 -0.68
CA LYS A 530 3.06 6.22 0.09
C LYS A 530 3.40 6.13 1.59
N SER A 531 3.54 4.93 2.14
CA SER A 531 4.42 4.66 3.28
C SER A 531 5.58 3.83 2.75
N TYR A 532 6.66 3.58 3.50
CA TYR A 532 7.65 2.56 3.05
C TYR A 532 7.08 1.12 3.05
N GLY A 533 5.76 1.02 2.99
CA GLY A 533 4.95 -0.16 3.03
C GLY A 533 4.94 -0.75 4.41
N ASN A 534 4.41 -1.95 4.42
CA ASN A 534 4.77 -2.94 5.42
C ASN A 534 6.24 -3.27 5.15
N VAL A 535 7.12 -2.69 5.97
CA VAL A 535 8.58 -2.84 5.87
C VAL A 535 8.89 -4.30 6.15
N ASP A 536 8.70 -5.15 5.13
CA ASP A 536 8.86 -6.58 5.23
C ASP A 536 10.34 -6.86 5.38
N CYS A 537 10.76 -7.07 6.62
CA CYS A 537 12.14 -7.25 6.98
C CYS A 537 12.35 -8.49 7.84
N LEU A 538 11.29 -9.25 8.16
CA LEU A 538 11.31 -10.56 8.83
C LEU A 538 12.41 -10.65 9.92
N ASP A 539 12.36 -9.73 10.89
CA ASP A 539 13.27 -9.57 12.05
C ASP A 539 14.61 -8.83 11.80
N SER A 540 14.94 -8.42 10.58
CA SER A 540 16.21 -7.73 10.29
C SER A 540 16.20 -6.22 10.56
N CYS A 541 15.02 -5.60 10.62
CA CYS A 541 14.88 -4.17 10.88
C CYS A 541 14.28 -3.88 12.26
N SER A 542 14.43 -2.63 12.70
CA SER A 542 13.94 -2.13 13.98
C SER A 542 13.13 -0.87 13.79
N GLY A 543 11.99 -0.81 14.48
CA GLY A 543 11.20 0.39 14.63
C GLY A 543 12.07 1.44 15.33
N HIS A 544 12.00 2.66 14.85
CA HIS A 544 12.94 3.71 15.20
C HIS A 544 12.21 4.96 15.61
N ILE A 545 12.62 5.58 16.71
CA ILE A 545 12.22 6.93 17.07
C ILE A 545 13.45 7.82 17.27
N MET A 546 13.32 9.07 16.87
CA MET A 546 14.36 10.08 17.01
C MET A 546 13.77 11.40 17.50
N SER A 547 14.48 12.11 18.37
CA SER A 547 14.12 13.45 18.84
C SER A 547 15.27 14.41 18.57
N ILE A 548 15.00 15.47 17.81
CA ILE A 548 15.96 16.54 17.52
C ILE A 548 15.44 17.84 18.15
N PRO A 549 16.23 18.56 18.98
CA PRO A 549 15.84 19.87 19.50
C PRO A 549 15.47 20.85 18.38
N ILE A 550 14.38 21.59 18.55
CA ILE A 550 13.93 22.60 17.55
C ILE A 550 15.03 23.63 17.29
N SER A 551 15.76 24.04 18.33
CA SER A 551 16.87 24.98 18.23
C SER A 551 18.01 24.51 17.31
N GLU A 552 18.17 23.19 17.13
CA GLU A 552 19.16 22.64 16.20
C GLU A 552 18.63 22.67 14.76
N LEU A 553 17.34 22.37 14.56
CA LEU A 553 16.67 22.42 13.26
C LEU A 553 16.50 23.86 12.74
N GLU A 554 16.39 24.84 13.63
CA GLU A 554 16.26 26.25 13.27
C GLU A 554 17.57 26.86 12.71
N LYS A 555 18.70 26.18 12.84
CA LYS A 555 19.98 26.64 12.28
C LYS A 555 19.95 26.64 10.74
N SER A 556 20.89 27.37 10.16
CA SER A 556 21.13 27.41 8.70
C SER A 556 21.98 26.24 8.20
N THR A 557 22.43 25.35 9.10
CA THR A 557 23.17 24.13 8.78
C THR A 557 22.42 22.93 9.35
N PRO A 558 22.63 21.72 8.78
CA PRO A 558 22.10 20.48 9.36
C PRO A 558 22.43 20.31 10.85
N PRO A 559 21.57 19.62 11.62
CA PRO A 559 21.90 19.21 12.99
C PRO A 559 23.23 18.45 13.05
N ALA A 560 24.07 18.77 14.02
CA ALA A 560 25.35 18.09 14.20
C ALA A 560 25.15 16.67 14.77
N ALA A 561 26.05 15.74 14.44
CA ALA A 561 26.04 14.40 15.04
C ALA A 561 26.03 14.47 16.58
N GLY A 562 25.17 13.68 17.22
CA GLY A 562 24.99 13.67 18.67
C GLY A 562 24.08 14.78 19.21
N SER A 563 23.51 15.65 18.36
CA SER A 563 22.52 16.65 18.77
C SER A 563 21.11 16.07 18.96
N TRP A 564 20.91 14.80 18.64
CA TRP A 564 19.63 14.11 18.71
C TRP A 564 19.70 12.89 19.62
N LYS A 565 18.54 12.46 20.10
CA LYS A 565 18.35 11.21 20.82
C LYS A 565 17.67 10.21 19.91
N THR A 566 17.98 8.92 20.07
CA THR A 566 17.31 7.83 19.35
C THR A 566 16.93 6.70 20.28
N ARG A 567 15.96 5.89 19.85
CA ARG A 567 15.72 4.56 20.38
C ARG A 567 15.26 3.63 19.27
N ASP A 568 15.85 2.45 19.25
CA ASP A 568 15.47 1.36 18.38
C ASP A 568 14.63 0.34 19.14
N PHE A 569 13.66 -0.26 18.46
CA PHE A 569 12.77 -1.30 18.98
C PHE A 569 12.95 -2.54 18.12
N PRO A 570 13.83 -3.47 18.52
CA PRO A 570 14.02 -4.74 17.81
C PRO A 570 12.70 -5.53 17.72
N ALA A 571 12.52 -6.26 16.61
CA ALA A 571 11.30 -7.02 16.28
C ALA A 571 10.03 -6.19 16.08
N MET A 572 10.10 -4.86 16.19
CA MET A 572 9.14 -3.95 15.58
C MET A 572 9.69 -3.60 14.21
N GLU A 573 8.94 -3.77 13.12
CA GLU A 573 9.51 -3.55 11.78
C GLU A 573 9.65 -2.06 11.50
N THR A 574 8.62 -1.28 11.82
CA THR A 574 8.62 0.17 11.65
C THR A 574 7.75 0.85 12.70
N ALA A 575 8.17 2.03 13.15
CA ALA A 575 7.36 2.93 13.95
C ALA A 575 6.58 3.87 13.02
N LYS A 576 5.30 3.57 12.81
CA LYS A 576 4.42 4.29 11.87
C LYS A 576 4.09 5.69 12.34
N ALA A 577 3.88 5.88 13.64
CA ALA A 577 3.61 7.18 14.23
C ALA A 577 4.22 7.29 15.63
N ALA A 578 4.65 8.49 15.99
CA ALA A 578 4.97 8.86 17.36
C ALA A 578 4.28 10.19 17.70
N ARG A 579 3.76 10.29 18.93
CA ARG A 579 3.06 11.49 19.43
C ARG A 579 3.54 11.90 20.82
N GLU A 580 3.96 13.16 21.02
CA GLU A 580 4.27 13.71 22.34
C GLU A 580 2.99 14.01 23.13
N LEU A 581 3.01 13.64 24.40
CA LEU A 581 1.97 14.00 25.36
C LEU A 581 2.34 15.29 26.09
N ALA A 582 1.35 15.92 26.73
CA ALA A 582 1.56 17.13 27.51
C ALA A 582 2.58 16.99 28.66
N ASN A 583 2.86 15.77 29.13
CA ASN A 583 3.88 15.50 30.15
C ASN A 583 5.29 15.24 29.56
N GLY A 584 5.44 15.29 28.24
CA GLY A 584 6.67 14.99 27.50
C GLY A 584 6.94 13.50 27.25
N ASP A 585 6.10 12.59 27.75
CA ASP A 585 6.17 11.19 27.32
C ASP A 585 5.74 11.09 25.86
N ILE A 586 6.17 10.04 25.17
CA ILE A 586 5.96 9.83 23.74
C ILE A 586 5.26 8.49 23.54
N ALA A 587 4.05 8.54 23.00
CA ALA A 587 3.35 7.37 22.50
C ALA A 587 3.95 6.99 21.14
N VAL A 588 4.13 5.69 20.90
CA VAL A 588 4.67 5.16 19.64
C VAL A 588 3.79 4.02 19.17
N GLN A 589 3.44 4.06 17.88
CA GLN A 589 2.72 3.02 17.17
C GLN A 589 3.69 2.29 16.23
N PHE A 590 3.70 0.97 16.33
CA PHE A 590 4.50 0.10 15.48
C PHE A 590 3.62 -0.71 14.54
N TYR A 591 4.18 -1.07 13.41
CA TYR A 591 3.66 -2.11 12.54
C TYR A 591 4.57 -3.33 12.57
N ARG A 592 3.97 -4.53 12.49
CA ARG A 592 4.67 -5.79 12.30
C ARG A 592 3.89 -6.71 11.36
N PHE A 593 4.55 -7.16 10.31
CA PHE A 593 3.96 -8.00 9.29
C PHE A 593 3.33 -9.27 9.87
N GLY A 594 2.07 -9.50 9.50
CA GLY A 594 1.29 -10.66 9.94
C GLY A 594 0.83 -10.63 11.41
N ALA A 595 1.24 -9.64 12.21
CA ALA A 595 0.91 -9.52 13.62
C ALA A 595 0.04 -8.30 13.96
N GLY A 596 -0.10 -7.36 13.03
CA GLY A 596 -0.93 -6.16 13.16
C GLY A 596 -0.11 -4.96 13.64
N TYR A 597 -0.53 -4.31 14.73
CA TYR A 597 0.20 -3.19 15.32
C TYR A 597 0.44 -3.38 16.82
N ASP A 598 1.49 -2.73 17.30
CA ASP A 598 1.87 -2.68 18.72
C ASP A 598 1.98 -1.22 19.19
N LEU A 599 1.92 -0.98 20.50
CA LEU A 599 2.01 0.35 21.09
C LEU A 599 3.09 0.39 22.18
N ALA A 600 3.77 1.52 22.31
CA ALA A 600 4.63 1.80 23.45
C ALA A 600 4.43 3.22 23.96
N MET A 601 4.84 3.43 25.21
CA MET A 601 5.02 4.73 25.82
C MET A 601 6.43 4.83 26.40
N VAL A 602 7.16 5.84 25.96
CA VAL A 602 8.53 6.12 26.42
C VAL A 602 8.63 7.52 26.99
N GLY A 603 9.60 7.76 27.86
CA GLY A 603 9.87 9.08 28.41
C GLY A 603 10.49 10.05 27.39
N PRO A 604 10.58 11.35 27.71
CA PRO A 604 11.21 12.38 26.87
C PRO A 604 12.73 12.18 26.66
N ASP A 605 13.34 11.28 27.43
CA ASP A 605 14.72 10.84 27.23
C ASP A 605 14.84 9.73 26.16
N LEU A 606 13.72 9.22 25.66
CA LEU A 606 13.57 8.01 24.84
C LEU A 606 14.03 6.72 25.52
N VAL A 607 14.76 6.79 26.63
CA VAL A 607 15.30 5.62 27.33
C VAL A 607 14.30 5.05 28.33
N THR A 608 13.61 5.91 29.09
CA THR A 608 12.71 5.47 30.15
C THR A 608 11.46 4.83 29.54
N GLU A 609 11.35 3.51 29.63
CA GLU A 609 10.14 2.81 29.22
C GLU A 609 9.05 2.98 30.29
N ARG A 610 7.86 3.44 29.88
CA ARG A 610 6.68 3.46 30.75
C ARG A 610 5.95 2.13 30.65
N TRP A 611 5.68 1.71 29.43
CA TRP A 611 5.11 0.43 29.08
C TRP A 611 5.34 0.15 27.59
N ILE A 612 5.52 -1.12 27.25
CA ILE A 612 5.39 -1.63 25.88
C ILE A 612 4.24 -2.63 25.90
N TRP A 613 3.28 -2.41 25.02
CA TRP A 613 2.12 -3.25 24.89
C TRP A 613 2.12 -3.89 23.50
N SER A 614 2.41 -5.19 23.47
CA SER A 614 2.22 -5.97 22.25
C SER A 614 0.82 -6.56 22.23
N THR A 615 0.06 -6.29 21.16
CA THR A 615 -1.33 -6.73 21.07
C THR A 615 -1.36 -8.00 20.22
N SER A 616 -1.66 -9.12 20.85
CA SER A 616 -2.19 -10.29 20.12
C SER A 616 -3.72 -10.20 19.93
N ALA A 617 -4.35 -9.15 20.46
CA ALA A 617 -5.81 -9.01 20.52
C ALA A 617 -6.42 -8.41 19.25
N ASP A 618 -5.69 -7.59 18.50
CA ASP A 618 -6.17 -6.91 17.28
C ASP A 618 -5.46 -7.46 16.03
N THR A 619 -5.24 -8.79 16.03
CA THR A 619 -4.68 -9.50 14.87
C THR A 619 -5.54 -9.28 13.62
N GLY A 620 -4.91 -8.87 12.52
CA GLY A 620 -5.61 -8.56 11.27
C GLY A 620 -5.94 -7.08 11.06
N HIS A 621 -5.43 -6.17 11.92
CA HIS A 621 -5.44 -4.73 11.71
C HIS A 621 -4.04 -4.20 11.42
N GLU A 622 -3.87 -3.47 10.31
CA GLU A 622 -2.69 -2.67 10.00
C GLU A 622 -2.88 -1.27 10.56
N GLY A 623 -2.09 -0.90 11.56
CA GLY A 623 -2.09 0.46 12.10
C GLY A 623 -1.22 1.37 11.24
N THR A 624 -1.80 2.44 10.70
CA THR A 624 -1.13 3.36 9.76
C THR A 624 -0.81 4.71 10.38
N ASP A 625 -1.64 5.18 11.33
CA ASP A 625 -1.45 6.47 12.01
C ASP A 625 -2.03 6.46 13.44
N MET A 626 -1.67 7.49 14.22
CA MET A 626 -2.07 7.64 15.61
C MET A 626 -2.29 9.11 15.97
N ALA A 627 -3.25 9.36 16.87
CA ALA A 627 -3.46 10.67 17.49
C ALA A 627 -3.59 10.55 19.01
N VAL A 628 -3.24 11.62 19.72
CA VAL A 628 -3.54 11.76 21.15
C VAL A 628 -4.80 12.60 21.30
N SER A 629 -5.75 12.10 22.08
CA SER A 629 -6.97 12.83 22.46
C SER A 629 -6.64 14.24 23.01
N LYS A 630 -7.51 15.22 22.75
CA LYS A 630 -7.25 16.61 23.19
C LYS A 630 -7.19 16.77 24.71
N ASP A 631 -7.82 15.88 25.47
CA ASP A 631 -7.75 15.83 26.93
C ASP A 631 -6.57 15.00 27.47
N GLN A 632 -5.73 14.45 26.58
CA GLN A 632 -4.51 13.71 26.92
C GLN A 632 -4.76 12.41 27.69
N THR A 633 -5.98 11.87 27.63
CA THR A 633 -6.34 10.66 28.40
C THR A 633 -6.26 9.38 27.58
N GLU A 634 -6.40 9.51 26.26
CA GLU A 634 -6.44 8.39 25.31
C GLU A 634 -5.49 8.61 24.11
N ILE A 635 -4.94 7.49 23.64
CA ILE A 635 -4.22 7.31 22.39
C ILE A 635 -5.18 6.63 21.41
N ILE A 636 -5.34 7.21 20.23
CA ILE A 636 -6.18 6.66 19.17
C ILE A 636 -5.29 6.15 18.07
N VAL A 637 -5.35 4.85 17.82
CA VAL A 637 -4.71 4.21 16.68
C VAL A 637 -5.75 4.10 15.56
N SER A 638 -5.35 4.45 14.34
CA SER A 638 -6.14 4.22 13.14
C SER A 638 -5.41 3.35 12.13
N GLY A 639 -6.20 2.78 11.23
CA GLY A 639 -5.70 2.13 10.04
C GLY A 639 -6.79 1.32 9.39
N HIS A 640 -6.45 0.17 8.84
CA HIS A 640 -7.39 -0.68 8.12
C HIS A 640 -7.15 -2.17 8.40
N GLY A 641 -8.12 -3.02 8.07
CA GLY A 641 -7.99 -4.47 8.24
C GLY A 641 -9.33 -5.17 8.38
N LYS A 642 -9.34 -6.32 9.05
CA LYS A 642 -10.55 -7.14 9.22
C LYS A 642 -11.65 -6.36 9.94
N GLY A 643 -12.88 -6.41 9.41
CA GLY A 643 -14.03 -5.81 10.10
C GLY A 643 -14.25 -6.44 11.49
N THR A 644 -14.53 -5.60 12.49
CA THR A 644 -14.92 -6.06 13.84
C THR A 644 -16.42 -6.37 13.91
N SER A 645 -16.80 -7.38 14.69
CA SER A 645 -18.20 -7.77 14.88
C SER A 645 -19.02 -6.78 15.72
N GLU A 646 -18.38 -5.80 16.37
CA GLU A 646 -19.04 -4.88 17.31
C GLU A 646 -19.99 -3.88 16.63
N ASN A 647 -19.90 -3.67 15.32
CA ASN A 647 -20.64 -2.61 14.62
C ASN A 647 -22.03 -3.00 14.10
N ARG A 648 -22.50 -4.22 14.35
CA ARG A 648 -23.89 -4.62 14.03
C ARG A 648 -24.50 -5.42 15.16
N PRO A 649 -25.41 -4.83 15.97
CA PRO A 649 -26.20 -5.59 16.93
C PRO A 649 -26.93 -6.74 16.19
N GLY A 650 -26.54 -7.99 16.46
CA GLY A 650 -27.15 -9.19 15.89
C GLY A 650 -26.42 -9.87 14.72
N GLN A 651 -25.26 -9.40 14.27
CA GLN A 651 -24.43 -10.10 13.27
C GLN A 651 -23.03 -10.41 13.82
N ASN A 652 -22.89 -11.57 14.48
CA ASN A 652 -21.59 -12.17 14.81
C ASN A 652 -20.97 -12.82 13.58
N VAL A 653 -20.60 -12.02 12.57
CA VAL A 653 -19.85 -12.52 11.41
C VAL A 653 -18.57 -11.70 11.29
N VAL A 654 -17.46 -12.28 11.72
CA VAL A 654 -16.13 -11.88 11.24
C VAL A 654 -16.13 -12.24 9.76
N PHE A 655 -16.23 -11.25 8.89
CA PHE A 655 -16.17 -11.49 7.47
C PHE A 655 -14.69 -11.66 7.09
N ASP A 656 -14.22 -12.91 7.00
CA ASP A 656 -12.95 -13.20 6.37
C ASP A 656 -12.95 -12.61 4.95
N GLY A 657 -11.96 -11.77 4.66
CA GLY A 657 -11.84 -11.05 3.39
C GLY A 657 -12.47 -9.65 3.35
N THR A 658 -12.83 -9.06 4.49
CA THR A 658 -13.27 -7.64 4.53
C THR A 658 -12.15 -6.71 4.91
N TYR A 659 -12.08 -5.58 4.20
CA TYR A 659 -11.07 -4.55 4.40
C TYR A 659 -11.76 -3.24 4.78
N GLN A 660 -11.78 -2.95 6.08
CA GLN A 660 -12.47 -1.82 6.68
C GLN A 660 -11.45 -0.90 7.35
N GLY A 661 -11.75 0.40 7.38
CA GLY A 661 -11.06 1.31 8.28
C GLY A 661 -11.33 0.94 9.73
N PHE A 662 -10.43 1.26 10.64
CA PHE A 662 -10.69 1.13 12.08
C PHE A 662 -10.09 2.28 12.88
N MET A 663 -10.61 2.44 14.09
CA MET A 663 -9.97 3.17 15.16
C MET A 663 -10.04 2.37 16.46
N SER A 664 -8.96 2.39 17.23
CA SER A 664 -8.87 1.80 18.57
C SER A 664 -8.38 2.86 19.55
N ALA A 665 -9.03 2.96 20.71
CA ALA A 665 -8.61 3.84 21.79
C ALA A 665 -7.92 3.07 22.92
N TYR A 666 -6.87 3.66 23.47
CA TYR A 666 -6.07 3.11 24.57
C TYR A 666 -5.85 4.19 25.62
N ARG A 667 -5.95 3.83 26.90
CA ARG A 667 -5.66 4.77 27.97
C ARG A 667 -4.18 5.08 28.03
N VAL A 668 -3.85 6.37 28.14
CA VAL A 668 -2.48 6.84 28.33
C VAL A 668 -1.84 6.27 29.61
N SER A 669 -2.64 6.14 30.68
CA SER A 669 -2.15 5.79 32.01
C SER A 669 -1.55 4.39 32.12
N ASP A 670 -2.06 3.43 31.36
CA ASP A 670 -1.71 2.01 31.50
C ASP A 670 -1.72 1.22 30.18
N GLY A 671 -1.99 1.87 29.05
CA GLY A 671 -2.10 1.22 27.74
C GLY A 671 -3.33 0.34 27.57
N SER A 672 -4.27 0.32 28.53
CA SER A 672 -5.46 -0.54 28.44
C SER A 672 -6.39 -0.11 27.30
N LYS A 673 -6.85 -1.09 26.51
CA LYS A 673 -7.82 -0.85 25.43
C LYS A 673 -9.15 -0.37 25.99
N VAL A 674 -9.68 0.72 25.43
CA VAL A 674 -10.98 1.30 25.78
C VAL A 674 -12.05 0.80 24.81
N TRP A 675 -11.81 0.93 23.50
CA TRP A 675 -12.74 0.50 22.45
C TRP A 675 -12.00 0.27 21.12
N THR A 676 -12.60 -0.52 20.24
CA THR A 676 -12.19 -0.67 18.83
C THR A 676 -13.43 -0.62 17.96
N LYS A 677 -13.40 0.14 16.87
CA LYS A 677 -14.51 0.27 15.94
C LYS A 677 -14.03 0.29 14.51
N SER A 678 -14.77 -0.39 13.63
CA SER A 678 -14.54 -0.36 12.19
C SER A 678 -15.45 0.64 11.46
N TYR A 679 -15.02 1.10 10.30
CA TYR A 679 -15.77 2.03 9.46
C TYR A 679 -15.55 1.67 8.00
N GLY A 680 -16.59 1.80 7.19
CA GLY A 680 -16.48 1.62 5.75
C GLY A 680 -17.58 2.37 5.03
N ALA A 681 -17.37 2.65 3.75
CA ALA A 681 -18.30 3.41 2.93
C ALA A 681 -19.69 2.76 2.83
N GLY A 682 -19.81 1.47 3.17
CA GLY A 682 -20.97 0.62 2.98
C GLY A 682 -20.81 -0.27 1.75
N GLY A 683 -21.91 -0.75 1.18
CA GLY A 683 -21.88 -1.69 0.07
C GLY A 683 -21.49 -3.11 0.49
N ASN A 684 -21.04 -3.92 -0.47
CA ASN A 684 -20.55 -5.27 -0.24
C ASN A 684 -19.10 -5.20 0.26
N PRO A 685 -18.81 -5.64 1.49
CA PRO A 685 -17.48 -5.47 2.08
C PRO A 685 -16.43 -6.44 1.52
N LEU A 686 -16.82 -7.40 0.66
CA LEU A 686 -15.90 -8.23 -0.14
C LEU A 686 -15.46 -7.53 -1.44
N LEU A 687 -16.14 -6.46 -1.83
CA LEU A 687 -15.85 -5.67 -3.03
C LEU A 687 -15.32 -4.28 -2.70
N ILE A 688 -15.84 -3.66 -1.63
CA ILE A 688 -15.46 -2.30 -1.22
C ILE A 688 -14.40 -2.34 -0.12
N PHE A 689 -13.20 -1.95 -0.50
CA PHE A 689 -12.04 -1.79 0.35
C PHE A 689 -12.02 -0.38 0.93
N ASN A 690 -11.51 -0.28 2.16
CA ASN A 690 -11.41 0.98 2.89
C ASN A 690 -10.03 1.05 3.53
N GLU A 691 -9.16 1.86 2.95
CA GLU A 691 -7.78 2.05 3.38
C GLU A 691 -7.66 3.39 4.10
N CYS A 692 -7.45 3.36 5.41
CA CYS A 692 -7.29 4.59 6.18
C CYS A 692 -5.83 4.87 6.50
N TRP A 693 -5.42 6.12 6.35
CA TRP A 693 -4.02 6.55 6.42
C TRP A 693 -3.77 7.69 7.40
N GLY A 694 -4.82 8.34 7.91
CA GLY A 694 -4.67 9.47 8.83
C GLY A 694 -5.78 9.57 9.86
N VAL A 695 -5.41 9.99 11.07
CA VAL A 695 -6.35 10.31 12.15
C VAL A 695 -6.02 11.66 12.79
N THR A 696 -7.02 12.52 12.90
CA THR A 696 -6.91 13.81 13.56
C THR A 696 -7.81 13.87 14.79
N ALA A 697 -7.23 14.17 15.94
CA ALA A 697 -7.98 14.45 17.16
C ALA A 697 -8.63 15.85 17.11
N LEU A 698 -9.92 15.91 17.44
CA LEU A 698 -10.70 17.12 17.65
C LEU A 698 -11.08 17.24 19.13
N THR A 699 -11.64 18.38 19.52
CA THR A 699 -12.10 18.61 20.90
C THR A 699 -13.27 17.71 21.28
N ASP A 700 -14.10 17.32 20.31
CA ASP A 700 -15.33 16.57 20.49
C ASP A 700 -15.31 15.15 19.87
N GLY A 701 -14.14 14.69 19.37
CA GLY A 701 -13.97 13.35 18.81
C GLY A 701 -12.84 13.29 17.80
N TYR A 702 -13.02 12.55 16.70
CA TYR A 702 -11.92 12.26 15.77
C TYR A 702 -12.36 12.36 14.31
N ILE A 703 -11.41 12.68 13.44
CA ILE A 703 -11.54 12.55 11.99
C ILE A 703 -10.64 11.43 11.52
N LEU A 704 -11.19 10.52 10.73
CA LEU A 704 -10.47 9.44 10.05
C LEU A 704 -10.52 9.69 8.53
N THR A 705 -9.37 9.67 7.88
CA THR A 705 -9.23 9.81 6.42
C THR A 705 -8.87 8.49 5.76
N CYS A 706 -9.61 8.15 4.72
CA CYS A 706 -9.44 6.89 4.00
C CYS A 706 -9.66 7.05 2.48
N GLY A 707 -9.04 6.16 1.71
CA GLY A 707 -9.53 5.77 0.40
C GLY A 707 -10.64 4.73 0.52
N THR A 708 -11.66 4.80 -0.34
CA THR A 708 -12.64 3.72 -0.51
C THR A 708 -12.92 3.39 -1.97
N GLY A 709 -12.96 2.11 -2.32
CA GLY A 709 -13.15 1.69 -3.70
C GLY A 709 -13.06 0.18 -3.90
N ILE A 710 -13.09 -0.25 -5.16
CA ILE A 710 -12.74 -1.61 -5.55
C ILE A 710 -11.25 -1.58 -5.87
N GLU A 711 -10.42 -2.21 -5.04
CA GLU A 711 -8.96 -1.97 -4.98
C GLU A 711 -8.18 -2.24 -6.28
N CYS A 712 -8.73 -2.98 -7.24
CA CYS A 712 -7.87 -3.75 -8.13
C CYS A 712 -8.33 -3.82 -9.59
N ASP A 713 -7.43 -4.23 -10.50
CA ASP A 713 -7.67 -4.15 -11.95
C ASP A 713 -8.77 -5.10 -12.45
N PRO A 714 -9.58 -4.68 -13.45
CA PRO A 714 -10.59 -5.53 -14.09
C PRO A 714 -10.01 -6.87 -14.56
N GLY A 715 -10.70 -7.98 -14.25
CA GLY A 715 -10.34 -9.33 -14.71
C GLY A 715 -9.27 -10.07 -13.89
N THR A 716 -8.38 -9.38 -13.16
CA THR A 716 -7.33 -10.04 -12.36
C THR A 716 -7.81 -10.34 -10.94
N CYS A 717 -8.30 -9.32 -10.23
CA CYS A 717 -8.75 -9.50 -8.84
C CYS A 717 -10.26 -9.78 -8.70
N CYS A 718 -11.06 -9.37 -9.69
CA CYS A 718 -12.49 -9.69 -9.75
C CYS A 718 -12.75 -11.19 -10.04
N ARG A 719 -11.72 -12.03 -9.98
CA ARG A 719 -11.75 -13.49 -10.20
C ARG A 719 -11.16 -14.28 -9.03
N THR A 720 -11.01 -13.64 -7.88
CA THR A 720 -10.52 -14.26 -6.65
C THR A 720 -11.48 -15.32 -6.13
N ALA A 721 -10.94 -16.31 -5.40
CA ALA A 721 -11.75 -17.40 -4.87
C ALA A 721 -12.87 -16.92 -3.93
N SER A 722 -12.64 -15.82 -3.20
CA SER A 722 -13.63 -15.20 -2.30
C SER A 722 -14.86 -14.65 -3.02
N LEU A 723 -14.75 -14.30 -4.30
CA LEU A 723 -15.86 -13.78 -5.10
C LEU A 723 -16.65 -14.88 -5.84
N LYS A 724 -16.14 -16.12 -5.86
CA LYS A 724 -16.75 -17.28 -6.54
C LYS A 724 -17.89 -17.89 -5.70
N THR A 725 -18.90 -17.08 -5.42
CA THR A 725 -20.07 -17.45 -4.61
C THR A 725 -21.33 -17.53 -5.46
N GLY A 726 -22.18 -18.53 -5.22
CA GLY A 726 -23.44 -18.73 -5.95
C GLY A 726 -23.29 -19.50 -7.26
N THR A 727 -24.36 -19.51 -8.07
CA THR A 727 -24.37 -20.14 -9.39
C THR A 727 -23.85 -19.16 -10.43
N LYS A 728 -23.02 -19.64 -11.36
CA LYS A 728 -22.55 -18.83 -12.49
C LYS A 728 -23.72 -18.26 -13.29
N LEU A 729 -23.59 -17.00 -13.66
CA LEU A 729 -24.49 -16.29 -14.56
C LEU A 729 -24.29 -16.78 -16.00
N ALA A 730 -25.18 -16.38 -16.90
CA ALA A 730 -25.12 -16.74 -18.32
C ALA A 730 -23.82 -16.26 -19.01
N ASN A 731 -23.18 -15.21 -18.49
CA ASN A 731 -21.88 -14.72 -18.97
C ASN A 731 -20.67 -15.51 -18.43
N GLY A 732 -20.90 -16.59 -17.67
CA GLY A 732 -19.84 -17.46 -17.14
C GLY A 732 -19.18 -16.98 -15.85
N LEU A 733 -19.55 -15.80 -15.35
CA LEU A 733 -19.05 -15.20 -14.11
C LEU A 733 -19.92 -15.57 -12.91
N TYR A 734 -19.34 -15.57 -11.71
CA TYR A 734 -20.13 -15.59 -10.48
C TYR A 734 -20.74 -14.20 -10.21
N PRO A 735 -21.90 -14.11 -9.51
CA PRO A 735 -22.57 -12.85 -9.23
C PRO A 735 -21.68 -11.72 -8.67
N LEU A 736 -20.77 -12.03 -7.73
CA LEU A 736 -19.87 -11.00 -7.18
C LEU A 736 -18.73 -10.63 -8.12
N GLU A 737 -18.28 -11.56 -8.97
CA GLU A 737 -17.30 -11.26 -10.04
C GLU A 737 -17.93 -10.31 -11.07
N ASP A 738 -19.18 -10.54 -11.45
CA ASP A 738 -19.93 -9.69 -12.39
C ASP A 738 -20.18 -8.29 -11.83
N LYS A 739 -20.55 -8.18 -10.54
CA LYS A 739 -20.68 -6.88 -9.87
C LYS A 739 -19.35 -6.14 -9.75
N CYS A 740 -18.27 -6.86 -9.44
CA CYS A 740 -16.92 -6.29 -9.42
C CYS A 740 -16.59 -5.65 -10.77
N ASP A 741 -16.71 -6.40 -11.87
CA ASP A 741 -16.42 -5.89 -13.22
C ASP A 741 -17.26 -4.68 -13.62
N LYS A 742 -18.52 -4.61 -13.19
CA LYS A 742 -19.43 -3.50 -13.46
C LYS A 742 -19.23 -2.30 -12.54
N GLY A 743 -18.40 -2.43 -11.49
CA GLY A 743 -18.25 -1.41 -10.48
C GLY A 743 -19.43 -1.28 -9.52
N GLU A 744 -20.28 -2.30 -9.46
CA GLU A 744 -21.51 -2.36 -8.66
C GLU A 744 -21.22 -2.93 -7.26
N GLY A 745 -20.14 -2.47 -6.63
CA GLY A 745 -19.75 -2.92 -5.29
C GLY A 745 -20.71 -2.44 -4.19
N ASP A 746 -21.52 -1.42 -4.45
CA ASP A 746 -22.50 -0.88 -3.52
C ASP A 746 -23.92 -0.90 -4.10
N ASP A 747 -24.74 -1.83 -3.59
CA ASP A 747 -26.10 -2.08 -4.05
C ASP A 747 -27.16 -1.14 -3.46
N ARG A 748 -26.84 -0.28 -2.47
CA ARG A 748 -27.91 0.52 -1.84
C ARG A 748 -28.42 1.57 -2.87
N PRO A 749 -29.71 1.92 -2.87
CA PRO A 749 -30.27 2.87 -3.84
C PRO A 749 -29.47 4.19 -3.92
N GLY A 750 -29.29 4.70 -5.14
CA GLY A 750 -28.54 5.92 -5.41
C GLY A 750 -27.01 5.81 -5.34
N ALA A 751 -26.45 4.62 -5.10
CA ALA A 751 -25.02 4.42 -5.30
C ALA A 751 -24.65 4.60 -6.78
N VAL A 752 -23.51 5.25 -7.00
CA VAL A 752 -22.89 5.39 -8.31
C VAL A 752 -21.91 4.24 -8.49
N ALA A 753 -22.05 3.48 -9.57
CA ALA A 753 -21.10 2.43 -9.91
C ALA A 753 -19.70 3.02 -10.16
N ARG A 754 -18.66 2.38 -9.63
CA ARG A 754 -17.27 2.82 -9.76
C ARG A 754 -16.42 1.66 -10.27
N PRO A 755 -15.72 1.83 -11.42
CA PRO A 755 -14.91 0.76 -11.98
C PRO A 755 -13.88 0.22 -10.98
N PRO A 756 -13.48 -1.06 -11.12
CA PRO A 756 -12.32 -1.61 -10.41
C PRO A 756 -11.07 -0.75 -10.61
N GLY A 757 -10.25 -0.64 -9.57
CA GLY A 757 -9.03 0.16 -9.52
C GLY A 757 -9.28 1.65 -9.29
N LYS A 758 -10.50 2.06 -8.93
CA LYS A 758 -10.87 3.46 -8.71
C LYS A 758 -11.27 3.73 -7.28
N TRP A 759 -10.56 4.67 -6.68
CA TRP A 759 -10.71 5.08 -5.29
C TRP A 759 -11.46 6.40 -5.13
N ASN A 760 -12.13 6.57 -4.01
CA ASN A 760 -12.86 7.78 -3.64
C ASN A 760 -12.43 8.22 -2.24
N SER A 761 -12.63 9.50 -1.96
CA SER A 761 -12.22 10.12 -0.72
C SER A 761 -13.25 9.75 0.33
N MET A 762 -12.86 9.10 1.42
CA MET A 762 -13.74 8.83 2.54
C MET A 762 -13.23 9.55 3.78
N VAL A 763 -14.08 10.42 4.34
CA VAL A 763 -13.81 11.15 5.58
C VAL A 763 -14.88 10.80 6.59
N ILE A 764 -14.48 10.40 7.78
CA ILE A 764 -15.38 9.97 8.84
C ILE A 764 -15.16 10.85 10.07
N LYS A 765 -16.25 11.36 10.65
CA LYS A 765 -16.25 12.00 11.97
C LYS A 765 -16.87 11.08 12.99
N THR A 766 -16.22 11.00 14.15
CA THR A 766 -16.76 10.33 15.33
C THR A 766 -16.84 11.26 16.52
N ASP A 767 -17.59 10.85 17.55
CA ASP A 767 -17.46 11.43 18.88
C ASP A 767 -16.24 10.83 19.62
N LYS A 768 -16.01 11.26 20.87
CA LYS A 768 -14.93 10.74 21.71
C LYS A 768 -14.99 9.24 21.98
N SER A 769 -16.17 8.63 21.89
CA SER A 769 -16.35 7.18 22.07
C SER A 769 -16.26 6.42 20.74
N GLY A 770 -15.87 7.08 19.65
CA GLY A 770 -15.80 6.49 18.32
C GLY A 770 -17.18 6.24 17.67
N ASN A 771 -18.29 6.79 18.20
CA ASN A 771 -19.57 6.66 17.51
C ASN A 771 -19.59 7.56 16.28
N LEU A 772 -19.95 6.98 15.13
CA LEU A 772 -20.10 7.68 13.86
C LEU A 772 -21.08 8.85 14.00
N GLN A 773 -20.61 10.06 13.71
CA GLN A 773 -21.44 11.27 13.63
C GLN A 773 -21.87 11.49 12.19
N TRP A 774 -20.90 11.52 11.28
CA TRP A 774 -21.11 11.57 9.84
C TRP A 774 -19.97 10.88 9.10
N GLN A 775 -20.27 10.44 7.89
CA GLN A 775 -19.32 9.90 6.94
C GLN A 775 -19.58 10.56 5.60
N ARG A 776 -18.53 11.04 4.98
CA ARG A 776 -18.56 11.66 3.67
C ARG A 776 -17.72 10.84 2.71
N VAL A 777 -18.32 10.41 1.59
CA VAL A 777 -17.59 9.75 0.50
C VAL A 777 -17.69 10.66 -0.70
N ASP A 778 -16.58 11.27 -1.09
CA ASP A 778 -16.53 12.15 -2.24
C ASP A 778 -15.75 11.55 -3.41
N GLY A 779 -16.23 11.81 -4.63
CA GLY A 779 -15.55 11.44 -5.86
C GLY A 779 -15.46 12.63 -6.82
N THR A 780 -14.83 12.40 -7.97
CA THR A 780 -14.66 13.41 -9.01
C THR A 780 -15.77 13.30 -10.07
N LEU A 781 -16.31 14.43 -10.54
CA LEU A 781 -17.12 14.52 -11.77
C LEU A 781 -16.25 14.90 -12.96
N ALA A 782 -16.66 14.44 -14.14
CA ALA A 782 -16.14 14.91 -15.42
C ALA A 782 -16.65 16.34 -15.70
N ALA A 783 -16.08 16.96 -16.73
CA ALA A 783 -16.34 18.36 -17.06
C ALA A 783 -17.78 18.69 -17.46
N ASP A 784 -18.57 17.67 -17.80
CA ASP A 784 -20.02 17.82 -18.02
C ASP A 784 -20.81 18.03 -16.72
N GLY A 785 -20.17 17.85 -15.55
CA GLY A 785 -20.80 17.95 -14.24
C GLY A 785 -21.86 16.87 -13.99
N GLN A 786 -21.90 15.82 -14.81
CA GLN A 786 -22.93 14.77 -14.77
C GLN A 786 -22.35 13.37 -14.78
N SER A 787 -21.24 13.16 -15.47
CA SER A 787 -20.58 11.85 -15.54
C SER A 787 -19.55 11.74 -14.40
N PRO A 788 -19.48 10.63 -13.66
CA PRO A 788 -18.37 10.39 -12.74
C PRO A 788 -17.05 10.45 -13.53
N ALA A 789 -16.13 11.32 -13.13
CA ALA A 789 -14.77 11.24 -13.64
C ALA A 789 -14.16 9.93 -13.16
N ILE A 790 -13.50 9.22 -14.07
CA ILE A 790 -12.86 7.93 -13.80
C ILE A 790 -11.48 8.16 -13.12
N ALA A 791 -11.31 9.26 -12.40
CA ALA A 791 -10.11 9.55 -11.63
C ALA A 791 -10.30 9.09 -10.18
N SER A 792 -9.28 8.44 -9.63
CA SER A 792 -9.21 8.15 -8.19
C SER A 792 -9.09 9.42 -7.37
N SER A 793 -9.52 9.34 -6.11
CA SER A 793 -9.44 10.44 -5.16
C SER A 793 -9.34 9.97 -3.71
N ALA A 794 -8.35 9.16 -3.34
CA ALA A 794 -8.23 8.63 -1.98
C ALA A 794 -7.95 9.74 -0.95
N ALA A 795 -8.61 9.74 0.20
CA ALA A 795 -8.25 10.65 1.29
C ALA A 795 -7.09 10.03 2.08
N GLU A 796 -5.97 10.73 2.18
CA GLU A 796 -4.76 10.20 2.80
C GLU A 796 -4.65 10.75 4.23
N PHE A 797 -4.47 12.07 4.35
CA PHE A 797 -4.19 12.73 5.62
C PHE A 797 -5.13 13.90 5.87
N SER A 798 -5.27 14.30 7.13
CA SER A 798 -6.07 15.48 7.50
C SER A 798 -5.34 16.42 8.44
N VAL A 799 -5.63 17.71 8.31
CA VAL A 799 -5.09 18.76 9.16
C VAL A 799 -6.24 19.61 9.69
N SER A 800 -6.50 19.52 10.99
CA SER A 800 -7.52 20.36 11.65
C SER A 800 -7.04 21.79 11.85
N THR A 801 -7.99 22.71 11.74
CA THR A 801 -7.85 24.14 12.09
C THR A 801 -9.04 24.56 12.95
N ASP A 802 -8.99 25.77 13.50
CA ASP A 802 -10.11 26.33 14.27
C ASP A 802 -11.40 26.50 13.45
N LYS A 803 -11.30 26.62 12.12
CA LYS A 803 -12.41 26.92 11.22
C LYS A 803 -12.91 25.72 10.42
N GLY A 804 -12.17 24.62 10.43
CA GLY A 804 -12.46 23.49 9.55
C GLY A 804 -11.31 22.51 9.48
N ILE A 805 -11.36 21.64 8.48
CA ILE A 805 -10.38 20.59 8.28
C ILE A 805 -9.96 20.51 6.82
N PHE A 806 -8.64 20.51 6.62
CA PHE A 806 -8.03 20.20 5.34
C PHE A 806 -7.91 18.68 5.21
N ILE A 807 -8.28 18.17 4.05
CA ILE A 807 -8.18 16.77 3.67
C ILE A 807 -7.29 16.72 2.44
N GLN A 808 -6.16 16.05 2.60
CA GLN A 808 -5.25 15.77 1.51
C GLN A 808 -5.77 14.58 0.74
N THR A 809 -5.87 14.72 -0.58
CA THR A 809 -6.35 13.66 -1.45
C THR A 809 -5.30 13.28 -2.46
N ASP A 810 -5.11 11.99 -2.65
CA ASP A 810 -4.29 11.41 -3.70
C ASP A 810 -5.15 11.10 -4.93
N LEU A 811 -4.69 11.51 -6.10
CA LEU A 811 -5.46 11.43 -7.35
C LEU A 811 -4.62 10.76 -8.43
N ASP A 812 -5.25 9.97 -9.31
CA ASP A 812 -4.56 9.44 -10.52
C ASP A 812 -4.03 10.55 -11.46
N ILE A 813 -4.41 11.80 -11.21
CA ILE A 813 -4.05 12.98 -11.99
C ILE A 813 -3.14 13.93 -11.20
N GLY A 814 -2.64 13.54 -10.03
CA GLY A 814 -1.80 14.34 -9.13
C GLY A 814 -2.30 14.29 -7.69
N PHE A 815 -2.42 15.44 -7.04
CA PHE A 815 -2.96 15.47 -5.68
C PHE A 815 -3.90 16.65 -5.49
N GLY A 816 -4.71 16.56 -4.44
CA GLY A 816 -5.73 17.54 -4.12
C GLY A 816 -5.76 17.95 -2.67
N LEU A 817 -6.44 19.07 -2.44
CA LEU A 817 -6.70 19.65 -1.13
C LEU A 817 -8.17 20.02 -1.04
N LEU A 818 -8.92 19.25 -0.27
CA LEU A 818 -10.31 19.52 0.09
C LEU A 818 -10.34 20.25 1.43
N TYR A 819 -11.13 21.33 1.53
CA TYR A 819 -11.39 21.96 2.83
C TYR A 819 -12.87 21.88 3.20
N LEU A 820 -13.12 21.34 4.40
CA LEU A 820 -14.44 21.25 5.01
C LEU A 820 -14.53 22.30 6.11
N GLU A 821 -15.40 23.30 5.95
CA GLU A 821 -15.60 24.39 6.92
C GLU A 821 -16.74 24.04 7.87
N TYR A 822 -16.48 24.13 9.18
CA TYR A 822 -17.41 23.72 10.25
C TYR A 822 -18.70 24.54 10.32
#